data_AF-A0A7W2X9Z7-F1
#
_entry.id   AF-A0A7W2X9Z7-F1
#
_cell.length_a   1.000
_cell.length_b   1.000
_cell.length_c   1.000
_cell.angle_alpha   90.00
_cell.angle_beta   90.00
_cell.angle_gamma   90.00
#
_symmetry.space_group_name_H-M   'P 1'
#
loop_
_entity.id
_entity.type
_entity.pdbx_description
1 polymer ?
#
loop_
_entity_poly.entity_id
_entity_poly.type
_entity_poly.pdbx_seq_one_letter_code
_entity_poly.pdbx_strand_id
1 'polypeptide(L)'
;MLSIDDELSQHASMDLDARLNRYFKGKVVRKDLTKQLKEGANVPVYVLEYLLGMYCASDDDEVVREGLENVKKILAENYVRPDEAEKVKSLIRERGSFKVIDKIGVKLNQKKDVYEAQLSNLGIKDAVIPANIVKANEKLLTGGIWCIVTLNYFYEEGQRISPFSIFNLKPIQMPSMDMEELFAARANFSTEQWLDTLIRSIGMEPTNLKQRVKWHLLTRMIPFVENNYNVCELGPRGTGKSHVYKECSPNSLLVSGGQTTVANLFYNMSSRQVGLVGMWDVVAFDEVAGITFKDKDGVQIMKDYMASGSFSRGRDSIEAKASMVFVGNINQSVETLVKTSHLLAPFPEAMIDTAFFDRFHAYIPGWDIPKMRPEFFTNSYGLITDYLAEYMREMRKRSFSDAIDRFFKLGNNLNQRDVIAVRRTVSGLLKLLYPHGVFGKEEVRPCLTYALELRRRIKEQLKKLGGMEFFDVHFSYLDNETLEEFFVNVPEQGGSQLIPEGLGKPGVVHMVTKGGTGQLGLYRFETQMTPGNGKHSTSGLGSNTPAKEAIRVGFDYFKGNLNRISATAKFSEHEYHLHAVELHNSGPSTKTSMAALIAFCSILMGKSVQEQMVVLGDMTLGGVVNPVEDLAGSLQLAMDSGGKRVLLPMASASDIPTVPAEIFSKFQISFYADPVDAVYKALGVH
;
A
#
# COMPACT_ATOMS: atom_id res chain seq x y z
N MET A 1 49.47 2.22 -1.32
CA MET A 1 48.23 2.35 -2.11
C MET A 1 47.66 0.96 -2.21
N LEU A 2 46.48 0.75 -1.62
CA LEU A 2 45.72 -0.48 -1.81
C LEU A 2 45.23 -0.53 -3.26
N SER A 3 45.07 -1.72 -3.82
CA SER A 3 44.55 -1.88 -5.18
C SER A 3 43.07 -1.46 -5.25
N ILE A 4 42.57 -1.06 -6.41
CA ILE A 4 41.15 -0.71 -6.62
C ILE A 4 40.25 -1.90 -6.24
N ASP A 5 40.73 -3.13 -6.45
CA ASP A 5 40.03 -4.36 -6.03
C ASP A 5 40.03 -4.57 -4.51
N ASP A 6 41.07 -4.13 -3.78
CA ASP A 6 41.09 -4.14 -2.30
C ASP A 6 40.14 -3.09 -1.70
N GLU A 7 40.00 -1.92 -2.34
CA GLU A 7 39.01 -0.92 -1.94
C GLU A 7 37.59 -1.45 -2.21
N LEU A 8 37.32 -2.03 -3.38
CA LEU A 8 36.02 -2.62 -3.73
C LEU A 8 35.62 -3.79 -2.83
N SER A 9 36.58 -4.61 -2.39
CA SER A 9 36.33 -5.72 -1.47
C SER A 9 36.17 -5.27 -0.01
N GLN A 10 36.88 -4.22 0.45
CA GLN A 10 36.51 -3.51 1.69
C GLN A 10 35.11 -2.86 1.60
N HIS A 11 34.74 -2.38 0.41
CA HIS A 11 33.40 -1.87 0.11
C HIS A 11 32.31 -2.95 0.01
N ALA A 12 32.60 -4.24 0.17
CA ALA A 12 31.58 -5.26 0.40
C ALA A 12 31.49 -5.66 1.89
N SER A 13 32.56 -5.46 2.66
CA SER A 13 32.70 -5.99 4.03
C SER A 13 32.38 -5.01 5.17
N MET A 14 32.24 -3.71 4.90
CA MET A 14 31.89 -2.74 5.96
C MET A 14 30.43 -2.89 6.39
N ASP A 15 30.23 -3.09 7.70
CA ASP A 15 28.95 -3.01 8.40
C ASP A 15 28.23 -1.67 8.13
N LEU A 16 26.89 -1.70 8.13
CA LEU A 16 26.07 -0.56 7.73
C LEU A 16 26.29 0.67 8.65
N ASP A 17 26.52 0.44 9.93
CA ASP A 17 26.78 1.51 10.91
C ASP A 17 28.10 2.23 10.61
N ALA A 18 29.15 1.48 10.27
CA ALA A 18 30.45 2.06 9.90
C ALA A 18 30.33 2.92 8.63
N ARG A 19 29.52 2.51 7.65
CA ARG A 19 29.25 3.30 6.44
C ARG A 19 28.49 4.58 6.74
N LEU A 20 27.44 4.48 7.55
CA LEU A 20 26.64 5.63 7.95
C LEU A 20 27.48 6.67 8.67
N ASN A 21 28.33 6.25 9.62
CA ASN A 21 29.23 7.15 10.32
C ASN A 21 30.31 7.76 9.41
N ARG A 22 30.77 7.03 8.37
CA ARG A 22 31.75 7.52 7.40
C ARG A 22 31.17 8.56 6.44
N TYR A 23 30.03 8.26 5.81
CA TYR A 23 29.49 9.06 4.70
C TYR A 23 28.41 10.06 5.12
N PHE A 24 27.79 9.87 6.29
CA PHE A 24 26.76 10.74 6.84
C PHE A 24 27.14 11.27 8.22
N LYS A 25 28.43 11.54 8.46
CA LYS A 25 28.94 12.07 9.73
C LYS A 25 28.15 13.33 10.14
N GLY A 26 27.65 13.35 11.38
CA GLY A 26 26.82 14.44 11.90
C GLY A 26 25.39 14.52 11.34
N LYS A 27 24.99 13.56 10.48
CA LYS A 27 23.65 13.44 9.89
C LYS A 27 22.96 12.13 10.27
N VAL A 28 23.63 11.30 11.06
CA VAL A 28 23.11 10.04 11.61
C VAL A 28 23.15 10.06 13.13
N VAL A 29 22.28 9.26 13.75
CA VAL A 29 22.18 9.12 15.19
C VAL A 29 21.81 7.69 15.54
N ARG A 30 22.31 7.18 16.68
CA ARG A 30 21.88 5.89 17.22
C ARG A 30 20.44 6.00 17.75
N LYS A 31 19.55 5.15 17.23
CA LYS A 31 18.11 5.25 17.52
C LYS A 31 17.73 4.73 18.92
N ASP A 32 18.59 3.96 19.58
CA ASP A 32 18.43 3.55 20.98
C ASP A 32 18.47 4.74 21.95
N LEU A 33 19.38 5.69 21.75
CA LEU A 33 19.52 6.89 22.58
C LEU A 33 18.24 7.74 22.55
N THR A 34 17.62 7.88 21.37
CA THR A 34 16.35 8.58 21.20
C THR A 34 15.23 7.93 22.02
N LYS A 35 15.16 6.59 22.05
CA LYS A 35 14.16 5.85 22.85
C LYS A 35 14.35 6.10 24.34
N GLN A 36 15.60 6.00 24.82
CA GLN A 36 15.93 6.24 26.23
C GLN A 36 15.53 7.64 26.70
N LEU A 37 15.67 8.66 25.85
CA LEU A 37 15.29 10.03 26.19
C LEU A 37 13.76 10.25 26.16
N LYS A 38 13.05 9.59 25.24
CA LYS A 38 11.59 9.73 25.08
C LYS A 38 10.81 9.25 26.31
N GLU A 39 11.36 8.32 27.08
CA GLU A 39 10.77 7.87 28.35
C GLU A 39 10.82 8.96 29.44
N GLY A 40 11.80 9.86 29.40
CA GLY A 40 12.00 10.92 30.41
C GLY A 40 11.41 12.28 30.07
N ALA A 41 11.14 12.57 28.79
CA ALA A 41 10.64 13.86 28.33
C ALA A 41 9.68 13.74 27.15
N ASN A 42 8.49 14.37 27.27
CA ASN A 42 7.51 14.44 26.17
C ASN A 42 7.91 15.53 25.16
N VAL A 43 8.94 15.24 24.38
CA VAL A 43 9.57 16.13 23.39
C VAL A 43 9.52 15.47 22.02
N PRO A 44 9.27 16.20 20.92
CA PRO A 44 9.28 15.60 19.58
C PRO A 44 10.61 14.91 19.23
N VAL A 45 10.54 13.79 18.51
CA VAL A 45 11.71 12.96 18.18
C VAL A 45 12.81 13.74 17.46
N TYR A 46 12.45 14.57 16.48
CA TYR A 46 13.45 15.38 15.75
C TYR A 46 14.21 16.37 16.65
N VAL A 47 13.59 16.85 17.74
CA VAL A 47 14.26 17.71 18.72
C VAL A 47 15.28 16.91 19.52
N LEU A 48 14.90 15.71 19.96
CA LEU A 48 15.80 14.80 20.67
C LEU A 48 16.99 14.41 19.78
N GLU A 49 16.72 14.03 18.53
CA GLU A 49 17.76 13.63 17.58
C GLU A 49 18.68 14.78 17.17
N TYR A 50 18.18 16.02 17.08
CA TYR A 50 19.04 17.18 16.87
C TYR A 50 20.01 17.39 18.04
N LEU A 51 19.53 17.31 19.28
CA LEU A 51 20.38 17.43 20.47
C LEU A 51 21.39 16.28 20.54
N LEU A 52 20.96 15.05 20.30
CA LEU A 52 21.85 13.89 20.21
C LEU A 52 22.88 14.04 19.09
N GLY A 53 22.49 14.54 17.92
CA GLY A 53 23.41 14.83 16.82
C GLY A 53 24.45 15.91 17.15
N MET A 54 24.17 16.81 18.10
CA MET A 54 25.14 17.81 18.56
C MET A 54 26.13 17.26 19.59
N TYR A 55 25.67 16.40 20.51
CA TYR A 55 26.46 15.99 21.68
C TYR A 55 26.92 14.53 21.66
N CYS A 56 26.33 13.68 20.80
CA CYS A 56 26.59 12.23 20.70
C CYS A 56 27.04 11.82 19.29
N ALA A 57 27.66 12.73 18.52
CA ALA A 57 28.17 12.46 17.16
C ALA A 57 29.51 11.71 17.14
N SER A 58 29.65 10.70 18.00
CA SER A 58 30.81 9.83 18.12
C SER A 58 30.37 8.36 18.09
N ASP A 59 31.27 7.47 17.70
CA ASP A 59 31.15 6.02 17.84
C ASP A 59 31.81 5.49 19.14
N ASP A 60 32.51 6.37 19.87
CA ASP A 60 33.05 6.09 21.22
C ASP A 60 31.93 6.11 22.27
N ASP A 61 31.71 4.98 22.95
CA ASP A 61 30.66 4.79 23.95
C ASP A 61 30.79 5.74 25.16
N GLU A 62 32.00 6.12 25.58
CA GLU A 62 32.17 7.07 26.70
C GLU A 62 31.78 8.49 26.28
N VAL A 63 32.20 8.91 25.08
CA VAL A 63 31.79 10.21 24.52
C VAL A 63 30.28 10.29 24.34
N VAL A 64 29.66 9.19 23.87
CA VAL A 64 28.20 9.09 23.74
C VAL A 64 27.52 9.16 25.10
N ARG A 65 28.05 8.50 26.13
CA ARG A 65 27.50 8.51 27.49
C ARG A 65 27.53 9.92 28.09
N GLU A 66 28.66 10.61 28.02
CA GLU A 66 28.78 12.01 28.46
C GLU A 66 27.87 12.95 27.66
N GLY A 67 27.80 12.75 26.35
CA GLY A 67 26.88 13.46 25.46
C GLY A 67 25.42 13.30 25.90
N LEU A 68 25.01 12.08 26.23
CA LEU A 68 23.66 11.76 26.68
C LEU A 68 23.32 12.43 28.02
N GLU A 69 24.25 12.44 28.97
CA GLU A 69 24.09 13.16 30.24
C GLU A 69 23.90 14.67 30.03
N ASN A 70 24.68 15.25 29.11
CA ASN A 70 24.53 16.66 28.73
C ASN A 70 23.16 16.95 28.10
N VAL A 71 22.66 16.07 27.22
CA VAL A 71 21.33 16.22 26.62
C VAL A 71 20.24 16.13 27.69
N LYS A 72 20.32 15.18 28.62
CA LYS A 72 19.38 15.07 29.75
C LYS A 72 19.36 16.35 30.59
N LYS A 73 20.53 16.91 30.87
CA LYS A 73 20.66 18.18 31.60
C LYS A 73 20.00 19.34 30.86
N ILE A 74 20.27 19.51 29.57
CA ILE A 74 19.67 20.57 28.74
C ILE A 74 18.15 20.46 28.72
N LEU A 75 17.62 19.24 28.56
CA LEU A 75 16.17 19.03 28.58
C LEU A 75 15.58 19.35 29.95
N ALA A 76 16.21 18.92 31.04
CA ALA A 76 15.72 19.19 32.39
C ALA A 76 15.75 20.69 32.76
N GLU A 77 16.77 21.42 32.30
CA GLU A 77 16.97 22.83 32.66
C GLU A 77 16.27 23.81 31.71
N ASN A 78 16.11 23.47 30.43
CA ASN A 78 15.66 24.41 29.40
C ASN A 78 14.32 24.03 28.74
N TYR A 79 13.89 22.77 28.76
CA TYR A 79 12.58 22.41 28.18
C TYR A 79 11.45 22.91 29.07
N VAL A 80 10.54 23.69 28.48
CA VAL A 80 9.40 24.23 29.23
C VAL A 80 8.25 23.24 29.16
N ARG A 81 7.85 22.74 30.34
CA ARG A 81 6.59 22.01 30.49
C ARG A 81 5.43 23.02 30.64
N PRO A 82 4.31 22.87 29.90
CA PRO A 82 3.22 23.85 29.95
C PRO A 82 2.65 24.13 31.35
N ASP A 83 2.66 23.13 32.24
CA ASP A 83 2.23 23.26 33.64
C ASP A 83 3.22 24.04 34.52
N GLU A 84 4.49 24.11 34.13
CA GLU A 84 5.52 24.90 34.83
C GLU A 84 5.75 26.29 34.19
N ALA A 85 4.94 26.70 33.21
CA ALA A 85 5.16 27.91 32.44
C ALA A 85 5.31 29.18 33.30
N GLU A 86 4.47 29.36 34.32
CA GLU A 86 4.53 30.54 35.21
C GLU A 86 5.80 30.56 36.10
N LYS A 87 6.27 29.39 36.53
CA LYS A 87 7.53 29.25 37.26
C LYS A 87 8.71 29.70 36.39
N VAL A 88 8.73 29.29 35.13
CA VAL A 88 9.78 29.70 34.17
C VAL A 88 9.68 31.19 33.86
N LYS A 89 8.48 31.76 33.71
CA LYS A 89 8.29 33.22 33.56
C LYS A 89 8.83 34.01 34.75
N SER A 90 8.58 33.55 35.98
CA SER A 90 9.16 34.15 37.19
C SER A 90 10.68 34.11 37.15
N LEU A 91 11.26 32.97 36.73
CA LEU A 91 12.70 32.80 36.62
C LEU A 91 13.32 33.76 35.58
N ILE A 92 12.68 33.94 34.42
CA ILE A 92 13.12 34.89 33.39
C ILE A 92 13.08 36.32 33.97
N ARG A 93 12.01 36.68 34.69
CA ARG A 93 11.87 37.99 35.32
C ARG A 93 12.94 38.25 36.38
N GLU A 94 13.20 37.29 37.25
CA GLU A 94 14.17 37.41 38.35
C GLU A 94 15.62 37.44 37.86
N ARG A 95 15.95 36.64 36.83
CA ARG A 95 17.31 36.56 36.27
C ARG A 95 17.58 37.57 35.17
N GLY A 96 16.55 38.25 34.66
CA GLY A 96 16.61 39.15 33.51
C GLY A 96 16.79 38.46 32.16
N SER A 97 17.45 37.31 32.11
CA SER A 97 17.60 36.48 30.91
C SER A 97 17.57 34.99 31.24
N PHE A 98 16.93 34.18 30.39
CA PHE A 98 16.91 32.74 30.54
C PHE A 98 16.77 32.02 29.20
N LYS A 99 17.39 30.85 29.08
CA LYS A 99 17.35 30.02 27.88
C LYS A 99 16.26 28.96 28.01
N VAL A 100 15.44 28.82 26.98
CA VAL A 100 14.35 27.83 26.93
C VAL A 100 14.31 27.12 25.58
N ILE A 101 13.73 25.92 25.57
CA ILE A 101 13.38 25.15 24.38
C ILE A 101 11.86 25.19 24.24
N ASP A 102 11.38 25.84 23.18
CA ASP A 102 9.95 26.02 22.93
C ASP A 102 9.67 26.11 21.42
N LYS A 103 8.42 25.90 21.02
CA LYS A 103 7.93 26.11 19.66
C LYS A 103 7.53 27.57 19.48
N ILE A 104 8.21 28.26 18.56
CA ILE A 104 8.11 29.70 18.32
C ILE A 104 7.42 29.96 17.00
N GLY A 105 6.27 30.64 17.03
CA GLY A 105 5.65 31.28 15.86
C GLY A 105 5.84 32.79 15.91
N VAL A 106 5.80 33.49 14.78
CA VAL A 106 5.93 34.95 14.72
C VAL A 106 4.79 35.54 13.88
N LYS A 107 4.30 36.71 14.30
CA LYS A 107 3.34 37.53 13.55
C LYS A 107 3.79 38.98 13.52
N LEU A 108 3.44 39.70 12.47
CA LEU A 108 3.61 41.16 12.42
C LEU A 108 2.44 41.85 13.12
N ASN A 109 2.71 42.60 14.18
CA ASN A 109 1.73 43.48 14.80
C ASN A 109 1.76 44.84 14.11
N GLN A 110 0.89 45.02 13.11
CA GLN A 110 0.79 46.23 12.30
C GLN A 110 0.44 47.50 13.11
N LYS A 111 -0.20 47.37 14.28
CA LYS A 111 -0.55 48.52 15.12
C LYS A 111 0.64 49.09 15.87
N LYS A 112 1.61 48.23 16.19
CA LYS A 112 2.81 48.57 16.94
C LYS A 112 4.06 48.62 16.05
N ASP A 113 3.93 48.18 14.80
CA ASP A 113 5.01 47.98 13.83
C ASP A 113 6.18 47.14 14.38
N VAL A 114 5.84 46.04 15.05
CA VAL A 114 6.83 45.09 15.60
C VAL A 114 6.45 43.66 15.28
N TYR A 115 7.46 42.79 15.19
CA TYR A 115 7.24 41.35 15.18
C TYR A 115 7.03 40.84 16.62
N GLU A 116 5.97 40.07 16.80
CA GLU A 116 5.58 39.43 18.06
C GLU A 116 5.72 37.92 17.91
N ALA A 117 6.59 37.33 18.72
CA ALA A 117 6.77 35.90 18.85
C ALA A 117 5.78 35.30 19.85
N GLN A 118 5.29 34.12 19.50
CA GLN A 118 4.39 33.28 20.25
C GLN A 118 5.14 32.02 20.66
N LEU A 119 5.27 31.82 21.98
CA LEU A 119 5.92 30.68 22.59
C LEU A 119 4.84 29.72 23.09
N SER A 120 4.82 28.51 22.53
CA SER A 120 3.70 27.58 22.69
C SER A 120 3.59 27.05 24.12
N ASN A 121 4.70 26.58 24.69
CA ASN A 121 4.72 25.97 26.03
C ASN A 121 4.75 27.02 27.13
N LEU A 122 5.49 28.13 26.95
CA LEU A 122 5.45 29.26 27.88
C LEU A 122 4.13 30.02 27.85
N GLY A 123 3.35 29.91 26.77
CA GLY A 123 2.08 30.64 26.62
C GLY A 123 2.25 32.15 26.49
N ILE A 124 3.45 32.64 26.15
CA ILE A 124 3.70 34.05 25.83
C ILE A 124 3.27 34.29 24.38
N LYS A 125 2.46 35.32 24.12
CA LYS A 125 1.85 35.54 22.80
C LYS A 125 2.36 36.77 22.05
N ASP A 126 3.20 37.57 22.71
CA ASP A 126 3.55 38.92 22.29
C ASP A 126 5.03 39.28 22.54
N ALA A 127 5.91 38.28 22.72
CA ALA A 127 7.33 38.55 22.96
C ALA A 127 7.94 39.28 21.76
N VAL A 128 8.63 40.39 21.99
CA VAL A 128 9.20 41.18 20.89
C VAL A 128 10.37 40.42 20.27
N ILE A 129 10.41 40.30 18.94
CA ILE A 129 11.51 39.64 18.22
C ILE A 129 12.12 40.60 17.16
N PRO A 130 13.46 40.73 17.11
CA PRO A 130 14.15 41.54 16.11
C PRO A 130 13.88 41.08 14.66
N ALA A 131 13.71 42.04 13.75
CA ALA A 131 13.40 41.78 12.34
C ALA A 131 14.49 40.98 11.60
N ASN A 132 15.76 41.15 11.96
CA ASN A 132 16.87 40.38 11.40
C ASN A 132 16.77 38.88 11.74
N ILE A 133 16.34 38.53 12.95
CA ILE A 133 16.10 37.13 13.34
C ILE A 133 14.95 36.54 12.52
N VAL A 134 13.87 37.30 12.34
CA VAL A 134 12.73 36.87 11.52
C VAL A 134 13.14 36.69 10.06
N LYS A 135 13.89 37.63 9.48
CA LYS A 135 14.38 37.57 8.10
C LYS A 135 15.31 36.38 7.87
N ALA A 136 16.15 36.03 8.84
CA ALA A 136 17.01 34.86 8.75
C ALA A 136 16.23 33.53 8.91
N ASN A 137 15.00 33.57 9.43
CA ASN A 137 14.21 32.39 9.78
C ASN A 137 12.75 32.55 9.36
N GLU A 138 12.51 32.69 8.05
CA GLU A 138 11.17 32.99 7.50
C GLU A 138 10.10 31.96 7.91
N LYS A 139 10.51 30.69 8.17
CA LYS A 139 9.63 29.61 8.67
C LYS A 139 8.92 29.98 10.00
N LEU A 140 9.44 30.94 10.77
CA LEU A 140 8.77 31.45 11.97
C LEU A 140 7.39 32.05 11.66
N LEU A 141 7.17 32.58 10.45
CA LEU A 141 5.92 33.23 10.03
C LEU A 141 4.84 32.24 9.54
N THR A 142 5.18 30.96 9.34
CA THR A 142 4.34 29.98 8.63
C THR A 142 3.88 28.79 9.49
N GLY A 143 3.72 28.99 10.80
CA GLY A 143 3.24 27.94 11.74
C GLY A 143 4.18 27.62 12.90
N GLY A 144 5.36 28.25 12.91
CA GLY A 144 6.32 28.21 13.99
C GLY A 144 7.18 26.95 14.04
N ILE A 145 8.40 27.09 14.55
CA ILE A 145 9.43 26.05 14.57
C ILE A 145 9.98 25.88 16.00
N TRP A 146 10.51 24.71 16.31
CA TRP A 146 11.17 24.49 17.60
C TRP A 146 12.52 25.19 17.63
N CYS A 147 12.77 25.92 18.70
CA CYS A 147 13.98 26.72 18.86
C CYS A 147 14.54 26.59 20.27
N ILE A 148 15.87 26.71 20.36
CA ILE A 148 16.55 27.11 21.59
C ILE A 148 16.56 28.64 21.56
N VAL A 149 15.81 29.26 22.46
CA VAL A 149 15.66 30.72 22.53
C VAL A 149 16.19 31.25 23.85
N THR A 150 16.88 32.39 23.78
CA THR A 150 17.25 33.17 24.95
C THR A 150 16.27 34.32 25.08
N LEU A 151 15.44 34.27 26.11
CA LEU A 151 14.46 35.30 26.43
C LEU A 151 15.07 36.29 27.40
N ASN A 152 14.79 37.57 27.17
CA ASN A 152 15.04 38.63 28.12
C ASN A 152 13.73 39.14 28.69
N TYR A 153 13.78 39.63 29.93
CA TYR A 153 12.69 40.34 30.56
C TYR A 153 13.15 41.73 30.98
N PHE A 154 12.47 42.74 30.46
CA PHE A 154 12.71 44.12 30.82
C PHE A 154 11.38 44.88 30.84
N TYR A 155 11.07 45.53 31.95
CA TYR A 155 9.83 46.27 32.13
C TYR A 155 10.12 47.72 32.49
N GLU A 156 9.57 48.65 31.70
CA GLU A 156 9.55 50.08 31.99
C GLU A 156 8.11 50.60 32.11
N GLU A 157 7.92 51.57 33.00
CA GLU A 157 6.63 52.19 33.23
C GLU A 157 6.18 52.97 31.98
N GLY A 158 4.96 52.70 31.51
CA GLY A 158 4.41 53.30 30.28
C GLY A 158 4.74 52.54 28.98
N GLN A 159 5.46 51.42 29.05
CA GLN A 159 5.75 50.62 27.85
C GLN A 159 4.48 50.05 27.21
N ARG A 160 4.41 50.11 25.87
CA ARG A 160 3.28 49.57 25.08
C ARG A 160 3.55 48.18 24.49
N ILE A 161 4.78 47.71 24.60
CA ILE A 161 5.25 46.42 24.08
C ILE A 161 5.45 45.43 25.24
N SER A 162 5.50 44.15 24.92
CA SER A 162 5.68 43.09 25.92
C SER A 162 7.03 43.26 26.63
N PRO A 163 7.10 43.01 27.95
CA PRO A 163 8.38 43.00 28.66
C PRO A 163 9.27 41.82 28.26
N PHE A 164 8.69 40.79 27.62
CA PHE A 164 9.43 39.67 27.07
C PHE A 164 9.97 40.02 25.69
N SER A 165 11.25 39.73 25.47
CA SER A 165 11.89 39.85 24.15
C SER A 165 12.78 38.66 23.85
N ILE A 166 12.89 38.29 22.57
CA ILE A 166 13.81 37.27 22.10
C ILE A 166 15.14 37.94 21.78
N PHE A 167 16.15 37.64 22.59
CA PHE A 167 17.52 38.13 22.39
C PHE A 167 18.26 37.31 21.34
N ASN A 168 18.17 35.98 21.44
CA ASN A 168 18.78 35.06 20.51
C ASN A 168 17.84 33.87 20.25
N LEU A 169 17.85 33.37 19.01
CA LEU A 169 17.03 32.26 18.57
C LEU A 169 17.88 31.35 17.69
N LYS A 170 18.02 30.09 18.12
CA LYS A 170 18.64 29.03 17.33
C LYS A 170 17.57 27.99 16.96
N PRO A 171 17.22 27.84 15.67
CA PRO A 171 16.34 26.76 15.23
C PRO A 171 16.92 25.39 15.57
N ILE A 172 16.06 24.50 16.05
CA ILE A 172 16.35 23.07 16.23
C ILE A 172 16.05 22.41 14.88
N GLN A 173 16.86 22.77 13.90
CA GLN A 173 16.80 22.29 12.52
C GLN A 173 18.22 22.10 12.00
N MET A 174 18.40 21.11 11.14
CA MET A 174 19.65 20.95 10.42
C MET A 174 19.89 22.15 9.48
N PRO A 175 21.16 22.54 9.24
CA PRO A 175 21.50 23.52 8.20
C PRO A 175 20.93 23.13 6.84
N SER A 176 20.90 24.07 5.88
CA SER A 176 20.40 23.85 4.52
C SER A 176 20.88 22.53 3.92
N MET A 177 19.94 21.76 3.36
CA MET A 177 20.18 20.46 2.74
C MET A 177 21.08 20.58 1.51
N ASP A 178 22.24 19.93 1.54
CA ASP A 178 23.08 19.72 0.35
C ASP A 178 22.69 18.41 -0.33
N MET A 179 22.02 18.53 -1.48
CA MET A 179 21.56 17.39 -2.26
C MET A 179 22.70 16.69 -3.01
N GLU A 180 23.71 17.43 -3.45
CA GLU A 180 24.86 16.83 -4.17
C GLU A 180 25.69 15.97 -3.22
N GLU A 181 25.88 16.44 -1.99
CA GLU A 181 26.52 15.63 -0.94
C GLU A 181 25.71 14.37 -0.63
N LEU A 182 24.37 14.46 -0.55
CA LEU A 182 23.51 13.28 -0.37
C LEU A 182 23.66 12.29 -1.52
N PHE A 183 23.72 12.75 -2.78
CA PHE A 183 23.88 11.88 -3.95
C PHE A 183 25.23 11.18 -3.95
N ALA A 184 26.31 11.93 -3.68
CA ALA A 184 27.65 11.38 -3.56
C ALA A 184 27.73 10.33 -2.43
N ALA A 185 27.14 10.63 -1.26
CA ALA A 185 27.08 9.68 -0.15
C ALA A 185 26.26 8.43 -0.52
N ARG A 186 25.08 8.59 -1.12
CA ARG A 186 24.20 7.50 -1.58
C ARG A 186 24.91 6.54 -2.54
N ALA A 187 25.78 7.03 -3.41
CA ALA A 187 26.51 6.20 -4.37
C ALA A 187 27.42 5.14 -3.69
N ASN A 188 27.75 5.32 -2.41
CA ASN A 188 28.58 4.39 -1.63
C ASN A 188 27.78 3.24 -0.96
N PHE A 189 26.50 3.09 -1.30
CA PHE A 189 25.60 2.08 -0.74
C PHE A 189 24.98 1.23 -1.84
N SER A 190 24.86 -0.08 -1.62
CA SER A 190 23.96 -0.92 -2.42
C SER A 190 22.51 -0.51 -2.19
N THR A 191 21.60 -0.89 -3.09
CA THR A 191 20.16 -0.62 -2.94
C THR A 191 19.60 -1.22 -1.65
N GLU A 192 19.98 -2.45 -1.30
CA GLU A 192 19.50 -3.09 -0.06
C GLU A 192 20.03 -2.37 1.19
N GLN A 193 21.31 -1.98 1.23
CA GLN A 193 21.87 -1.19 2.33
C GLN A 193 21.20 0.19 2.46
N TRP A 194 20.86 0.82 1.34
CA TRP A 194 20.17 2.09 1.34
C TRP A 194 18.70 1.96 1.79
N LEU A 195 18.00 0.92 1.33
CA LEU A 195 16.67 0.59 1.83
C LEU A 195 16.70 0.40 3.35
N ASP A 196 17.64 -0.39 3.86
CA ASP A 196 17.81 -0.62 5.29
C ASP A 196 18.15 0.67 6.05
N THR A 197 18.94 1.56 5.45
CA THR A 197 19.18 2.91 6.00
C THR A 197 17.89 3.69 6.16
N LEU A 198 17.03 3.74 5.15
CA LEU A 198 15.74 4.45 5.23
C LEU A 198 14.81 3.82 6.27
N ILE A 199 14.75 2.49 6.34
CA ILE A 199 13.95 1.75 7.33
C ILE A 199 14.44 2.02 8.76
N ARG A 200 15.76 2.04 8.99
CA ARG A 200 16.34 2.43 10.30
C ARG A 200 16.07 3.88 10.64
N SER A 201 16.08 4.76 9.64
CA SER A 201 15.85 6.20 9.82
C SER A 201 14.45 6.50 10.36
N ILE A 202 13.44 5.72 9.98
CA ILE A 202 12.07 5.78 10.53
C ILE A 202 11.89 4.98 11.84
N GLY A 203 12.98 4.42 12.39
CA GLY A 203 13.02 3.74 13.69
C GLY A 203 12.78 2.23 13.66
N MET A 204 12.76 1.59 12.49
CA MET A 204 12.42 0.17 12.32
C MET A 204 13.69 -0.68 12.09
N GLU A 205 13.74 -1.91 12.62
CA GLU A 205 14.87 -2.84 12.45
C GLU A 205 14.70 -3.71 11.19
N PRO A 206 15.52 -3.53 10.14
CA PRO A 206 15.32 -4.24 8.88
C PRO A 206 15.58 -5.75 8.95
N THR A 207 16.48 -6.23 9.83
CA THR A 207 16.83 -7.66 9.91
C THR A 207 15.66 -8.53 10.32
N ASN A 208 14.69 -7.96 11.04
CA ASN A 208 13.52 -8.66 11.56
C ASN A 208 12.30 -8.52 10.62
N LEU A 209 12.46 -7.86 9.48
CA LEU A 209 11.39 -7.58 8.53
C LEU A 209 11.59 -8.36 7.23
N LYS A 210 10.51 -9.02 6.77
CA LYS A 210 10.47 -9.60 5.42
C LYS A 210 10.62 -8.49 4.38
N GLN A 211 11.22 -8.81 3.23
CA GLN A 211 11.47 -7.82 2.17
C GLN A 211 10.21 -7.04 1.78
N ARG A 212 9.10 -7.74 1.54
CA ARG A 212 7.80 -7.12 1.23
C ARG A 212 7.34 -6.08 2.27
N VAL A 213 7.62 -6.30 3.55
CA VAL A 213 7.28 -5.36 4.62
C VAL A 213 8.12 -4.09 4.53
N LYS A 214 9.41 -4.21 4.18
CA LYS A 214 10.27 -3.03 3.93
C LYS A 214 9.71 -2.16 2.82
N TRP A 215 9.20 -2.76 1.73
CA TRP A 215 8.53 -2.03 0.64
C TRP A 215 7.24 -1.32 1.08
N HIS A 216 6.42 -1.94 1.93
CA HIS A 216 5.24 -1.28 2.51
C HIS A 216 5.63 -0.08 3.38
N LEU A 217 6.67 -0.21 4.20
CA LEU A 217 7.21 0.89 5.01
C LEU A 217 7.82 2.00 4.16
N LEU A 218 8.51 1.67 3.08
CA LEU A 218 9.03 2.62 2.10
C LEU A 218 7.89 3.42 1.46
N THR A 219 6.79 2.74 1.12
CA THR A 219 5.60 3.35 0.51
C THR A 219 4.94 4.37 1.43
N ARG A 220 4.99 4.18 2.76
CA ARG A 220 4.53 5.19 3.73
C ARG A 220 5.25 6.52 3.59
N MET A 221 6.48 6.53 3.06
CA MET A 221 7.28 7.75 2.86
C MET A 221 7.04 8.45 1.52
N ILE A 222 6.39 7.80 0.54
CA ILE A 222 6.10 8.42 -0.77
C ILE A 222 5.36 9.77 -0.65
N PRO A 223 4.33 9.92 0.22
CA PRO A 223 3.67 11.20 0.46
C PRO A 223 4.61 12.37 0.77
N PHE A 224 5.82 12.12 1.30
CA PHE A 224 6.81 13.14 1.61
C PHE A 224 7.68 13.53 0.42
N VAL A 225 7.89 12.65 -0.57
CA VAL A 225 8.72 12.90 -1.77
C VAL A 225 7.90 13.20 -3.03
N GLU A 226 6.60 12.95 -3.00
CA GLU A 226 5.66 13.28 -4.06
C GLU A 226 4.64 14.32 -3.60
N ASN A 227 4.42 15.36 -4.41
CA ASN A 227 3.33 16.31 -4.20
C ASN A 227 1.99 15.59 -4.38
N ASN A 228 0.92 15.98 -3.68
CA ASN A 228 -0.45 15.47 -3.84
C ASN A 228 -0.54 13.94 -4.07
N TYR A 229 0.26 13.14 -3.35
CA TYR A 229 0.22 11.68 -3.45
C TYR A 229 -0.74 11.12 -2.42
N ASN A 230 -1.93 10.74 -2.90
CA ASN A 230 -3.02 10.32 -2.03
C ASN A 230 -3.03 8.79 -1.86
N VAL A 231 -3.01 8.31 -0.62
CA VAL A 231 -2.84 6.88 -0.31
C VAL A 231 -3.69 6.48 0.89
N CYS A 232 -4.14 5.22 0.91
CA CYS A 232 -4.75 4.64 2.09
C CYS A 232 -3.93 3.45 2.61
N GLU A 233 -3.89 3.31 3.94
CA GLU A 233 -3.34 2.14 4.62
C GLU A 233 -4.37 1.62 5.63
N LEU A 234 -4.87 0.42 5.38
CA LEU A 234 -5.81 -0.24 6.26
C LEU A 234 -5.23 -1.59 6.71
N GLY A 235 -5.36 -1.89 8.00
CA GLY A 235 -4.84 -3.13 8.56
C GLY A 235 -5.10 -3.26 10.06
N PRO A 236 -4.62 -4.32 10.71
CA PRO A 236 -4.83 -4.55 12.14
C PRO A 236 -4.32 -3.40 13.03
N ARG A 237 -4.87 -3.29 14.23
CA ARG A 237 -4.36 -2.35 15.25
C ARG A 237 -2.91 -2.71 15.64
N GLY A 238 -2.13 -1.68 15.95
CA GLY A 238 -0.78 -1.85 16.48
C GLY A 238 0.33 -2.08 15.43
N THR A 239 0.10 -1.77 14.16
CA THR A 239 1.10 -1.90 13.07
C THR A 239 1.89 -0.60 12.80
N GLY A 240 1.80 0.38 13.72
CA GLY A 240 2.54 1.65 13.64
C GLY A 240 2.19 2.55 12.46
N LYS A 241 0.99 2.44 11.90
CA LYS A 241 0.55 3.17 10.70
C LYS A 241 0.68 4.70 10.81
N SER A 242 0.29 5.25 11.95
CA SER A 242 0.33 6.70 12.20
C SER A 242 1.72 7.21 12.58
N HIS A 243 2.68 6.32 12.92
CA HIS A 243 3.99 6.71 13.44
C HIS A 243 4.79 7.54 12.43
N VAL A 244 4.87 7.08 11.18
CA VAL A 244 5.64 7.75 10.13
C VAL A 244 5.13 9.17 9.89
N TYR A 245 3.80 9.34 9.83
CA TYR A 245 3.16 10.63 9.59
C TYR A 245 3.19 11.58 10.79
N LYS A 246 3.47 11.08 11.99
CA LYS A 246 3.54 11.88 13.21
C LYS A 246 4.97 12.26 13.58
N GLU A 247 5.91 11.34 13.43
CA GLU A 247 7.24 11.44 14.03
C GLU A 247 8.35 11.69 13.00
N CYS A 248 8.17 11.32 11.73
CA CYS A 248 9.28 11.31 10.75
C CYS A 248 9.44 12.62 9.95
N SER A 249 8.56 13.61 10.12
CA SER A 249 8.70 14.92 9.48
C SER A 249 7.99 16.02 10.26
N PRO A 250 8.62 17.18 10.49
CA PRO A 250 7.96 18.35 11.06
C PRO A 250 6.99 19.03 10.08
N ASN A 251 6.95 18.61 8.80
CA ASN A 251 6.07 19.14 7.77
C ASN A 251 4.86 18.22 7.50
N SER A 252 4.53 17.35 8.46
CA SER A 252 3.36 16.48 8.45
C SER A 252 2.37 16.85 9.55
N LEU A 253 1.07 16.75 9.27
CA LEU A 253 0.03 16.86 10.29
C LEU A 253 -0.80 15.58 10.35
N LEU A 254 -0.89 14.97 11.53
CA LEU A 254 -1.82 13.89 11.83
C LEU A 254 -3.10 14.46 12.45
N VAL A 255 -4.21 14.35 11.74
CA VAL A 255 -5.55 14.72 12.20
C VAL A 255 -6.16 13.53 12.94
N SER A 256 -6.25 13.63 14.27
CA SER A 256 -6.82 12.60 15.14
C SER A 256 -8.23 12.98 15.61
N GLY A 257 -9.11 12.00 15.79
CA GLY A 257 -10.46 12.21 16.33
C GLY A 257 -11.54 12.57 15.30
N GLY A 258 -11.23 12.48 14.02
CA GLY A 258 -12.22 12.42 12.93
C GLY A 258 -13.03 13.69 12.62
N GLN A 259 -13.05 14.69 13.51
CA GLN A 259 -13.77 15.94 13.29
C GLN A 259 -12.87 16.97 12.60
N THR A 260 -13.14 17.24 11.33
CA THR A 260 -12.55 18.38 10.61
C THR A 260 -13.64 19.16 9.87
N THR A 261 -13.32 20.39 9.45
CA THR A 261 -14.21 21.23 8.66
C THR A 261 -13.54 21.57 7.34
N VAL A 262 -14.35 21.89 6.32
CA VAL A 262 -13.82 22.37 5.04
C VAL A 262 -12.97 23.62 5.23
N ALA A 263 -13.37 24.49 6.16
CA ALA A 263 -12.64 25.71 6.47
C ALA A 263 -11.24 25.44 7.04
N ASN A 264 -11.12 24.43 7.91
CA ASN A 264 -9.83 24.06 8.49
C ASN A 264 -8.95 23.37 7.46
N LEU A 265 -9.50 22.43 6.68
CA LEU A 265 -8.73 21.64 5.74
C LEU A 265 -8.29 22.45 4.51
N PHE A 266 -9.18 23.27 3.94
CA PHE A 266 -8.97 23.91 2.63
C PHE A 266 -8.83 25.42 2.70
N TYR A 267 -9.89 26.14 3.07
CA TYR A 267 -9.86 27.61 3.08
C TYR A 267 -10.92 28.17 3.99
N ASN A 268 -10.55 29.16 4.79
CA ASN A 268 -11.47 29.87 5.67
C ASN A 268 -11.93 31.19 5.03
N MET A 269 -13.24 31.35 4.81
CA MET A 269 -13.82 32.53 4.15
C MET A 269 -13.73 33.77 5.03
N SER A 270 -13.86 33.60 6.36
CA SER A 270 -13.90 34.74 7.27
C SER A 270 -12.52 35.33 7.47
N SER A 271 -11.48 34.48 7.59
CA SER A 271 -10.09 34.93 7.74
C SER A 271 -9.33 35.10 6.43
N ARG A 272 -9.89 34.63 5.29
CA ARG A 272 -9.23 34.58 3.97
C ARG A 272 -7.86 33.88 4.01
N GLN A 273 -7.77 32.79 4.77
CA GLN A 273 -6.55 32.01 4.92
C GLN A 273 -6.73 30.60 4.38
N VAL A 274 -5.68 30.11 3.73
CA VAL A 274 -5.57 28.71 3.29
C VAL A 274 -5.45 27.81 4.52
N GLY A 275 -6.19 26.71 4.47
CA GLY A 275 -6.23 25.68 5.49
C GLY A 275 -5.02 24.75 5.42
N LEU A 276 -5.14 23.62 6.10
CA LEU A 276 -4.06 22.65 6.31
C LEU A 276 -3.37 22.23 5.00
N VAL A 277 -4.11 22.01 3.91
CA VAL A 277 -3.50 21.55 2.65
C VAL A 277 -2.51 22.55 2.04
N GLY A 278 -2.64 23.84 2.34
CA GLY A 278 -1.71 24.87 1.87
C GLY A 278 -0.46 25.05 2.75
N MET A 279 -0.47 24.50 3.97
CA MET A 279 0.59 24.72 4.96
C MET A 279 1.49 23.50 5.17
N TRP A 280 0.99 22.29 4.89
CA TRP A 280 1.67 21.03 5.21
C TRP A 280 2.07 20.27 3.94
N ASP A 281 3.15 19.49 4.00
CA ASP A 281 3.54 18.60 2.90
C ASP A 281 2.66 17.33 2.88
N VAL A 282 2.20 16.90 4.06
CA VAL A 282 1.32 15.74 4.26
C VAL A 282 0.23 16.06 5.29
N VAL A 283 -1.01 15.73 4.95
CA VAL A 283 -2.15 15.72 5.88
C VAL A 283 -2.64 14.29 6.00
N ALA A 284 -2.40 13.66 7.16
CA ALA A 284 -2.78 12.30 7.45
C ALA A 284 -4.01 12.25 8.36
N PHE A 285 -5.00 11.45 8.00
CA PHE A 285 -6.18 11.19 8.79
C PHE A 285 -6.02 9.87 9.52
N ASP A 286 -5.93 9.92 10.84
CA ASP A 286 -5.95 8.71 11.67
C ASP A 286 -7.39 8.27 11.92
N GLU A 287 -7.58 6.96 12.06
CA GLU A 287 -8.89 6.32 12.26
C GLU A 287 -9.94 6.79 11.26
N VAL A 288 -9.75 6.44 9.97
CA VAL A 288 -10.66 6.85 8.88
C VAL A 288 -12.15 6.63 9.16
N ALA A 289 -12.51 5.60 9.93
CA ALA A 289 -13.90 5.30 10.32
C ALA A 289 -14.56 6.43 11.14
N GLY A 290 -13.77 7.25 11.84
CA GLY A 290 -14.25 8.37 12.63
C GLY A 290 -14.41 9.68 11.84
N ILE A 291 -13.99 9.73 10.57
CA ILE A 291 -14.04 10.96 9.78
C ILE A 291 -15.48 11.42 9.62
N THR A 292 -15.76 12.65 10.06
CA THR A 292 -17.05 13.32 9.93
C THR A 292 -16.83 14.74 9.43
N PHE A 293 -17.51 15.09 8.34
CA PHE A 293 -17.54 16.46 7.82
C PHE A 293 -18.84 17.13 8.26
N LYS A 294 -18.72 18.31 8.87
CA LYS A 294 -19.89 19.16 9.18
C LYS A 294 -20.54 19.71 7.91
N ASP A 295 -19.71 19.95 6.89
CA ASP A 295 -20.13 20.51 5.61
C ASP A 295 -20.45 19.40 4.61
N LYS A 296 -21.61 19.47 3.94
CA LYS A 296 -22.02 18.46 2.94
C LYS A 296 -21.09 18.38 1.72
N ASP A 297 -20.41 19.46 1.39
CA ASP A 297 -19.56 19.56 0.20
C ASP A 297 -18.10 19.13 0.43
N GLY A 298 -17.74 18.74 1.67
CA GLY A 298 -16.34 18.48 2.02
C GLY A 298 -15.69 17.36 1.21
N VAL A 299 -16.41 16.26 1.00
CA VAL A 299 -15.93 15.13 0.18
C VAL A 299 -15.76 15.54 -1.29
N GLN A 300 -16.64 16.41 -1.81
CA GLN A 300 -16.54 16.88 -3.19
C GLN A 300 -15.29 17.75 -3.40
N ILE A 301 -15.00 18.67 -2.48
CA ILE A 301 -13.79 19.50 -2.54
C ILE A 301 -12.53 18.64 -2.43
N MET A 302 -12.56 17.59 -1.59
CA MET A 302 -11.47 16.63 -1.52
C MET A 302 -11.25 15.88 -2.83
N LYS A 303 -12.32 15.46 -3.51
CA LYS A 303 -12.21 14.80 -4.82
C LYS A 303 -11.51 15.68 -5.85
N ASP A 304 -11.90 16.96 -5.91
CA ASP A 304 -11.31 17.92 -6.84
C ASP A 304 -9.82 18.15 -6.50
N TYR A 305 -9.53 18.40 -5.22
CA TYR A 305 -8.15 18.58 -4.75
C TYR A 305 -7.24 17.37 -4.97
N MET A 306 -7.72 16.17 -4.69
CA MET A 306 -6.95 14.93 -4.89
C MET A 306 -6.73 14.61 -6.38
N ALA A 307 -7.51 15.22 -7.28
CA ALA A 307 -7.37 15.05 -8.71
C ALA A 307 -6.37 16.04 -9.33
N SER A 308 -6.43 17.32 -8.93
CA SER A 308 -5.68 18.40 -9.59
C SER A 308 -4.59 19.04 -8.73
N GLY A 309 -4.57 18.81 -7.42
CA GLY A 309 -3.75 19.60 -6.49
C GLY A 309 -4.28 21.03 -6.30
N SER A 310 -5.50 21.32 -6.72
CA SER A 310 -6.13 22.63 -6.56
C SER A 310 -7.59 22.50 -6.16
N PHE A 311 -8.14 23.53 -5.56
CA PHE A 311 -9.56 23.57 -5.20
C PHE A 311 -10.11 24.97 -5.40
N SER A 312 -11.40 25.05 -5.72
CA SER A 312 -12.11 26.32 -5.96
C SER A 312 -12.94 26.68 -4.75
N ARG A 313 -12.77 27.90 -4.24
CA ARG A 313 -13.54 28.40 -3.09
C ARG A 313 -13.79 29.90 -3.25
N GLY A 314 -15.02 30.26 -3.63
CA GLY A 314 -15.34 31.65 -4.00
C GLY A 314 -15.02 31.91 -5.48
N ARG A 315 -14.24 32.95 -5.78
CA ARG A 315 -13.86 33.32 -7.16
C ARG A 315 -12.45 32.89 -7.56
N ASP A 316 -11.65 32.40 -6.61
CA ASP A 316 -10.24 32.06 -6.82
C ASP A 316 -10.03 30.54 -6.78
N SER A 317 -9.14 30.05 -7.65
CA SER A 317 -8.59 28.69 -7.58
C SER A 317 -7.31 28.72 -6.77
N ILE A 318 -7.22 27.87 -5.76
CA ILE A 318 -6.07 27.80 -4.84
C ILE A 318 -5.33 26.50 -5.11
N GLU A 319 -4.06 26.61 -5.48
CA GLU A 319 -3.16 25.47 -5.63
C GLU A 319 -2.50 25.11 -4.30
N ALA A 320 -2.37 23.83 -4.02
CA ALA A 320 -1.64 23.33 -2.86
C ALA A 320 -0.95 21.99 -3.17
N LYS A 321 0.03 21.64 -2.34
CA LYS A 321 0.92 20.50 -2.62
C LYS A 321 0.76 19.33 -1.65
N ALA A 322 -0.02 19.49 -0.58
CA ALA A 322 -0.17 18.47 0.46
C ALA A 322 -0.66 17.13 -0.11
N SER A 323 -0.01 16.05 0.31
CA SER A 323 -0.46 14.68 0.08
C SER A 323 -1.49 14.28 1.14
N MET A 324 -2.57 13.59 0.74
CA MET A 324 -3.57 13.09 1.69
C MET A 324 -3.37 11.62 2.01
N VAL A 325 -3.24 11.30 3.30
CA VAL A 325 -3.01 9.93 3.77
C VAL A 325 -4.18 9.50 4.64
N PHE A 326 -4.69 8.30 4.41
CA PHE A 326 -5.85 7.76 5.14
C PHE A 326 -5.46 6.48 5.86
N VAL A 327 -5.42 6.52 7.19
CA VAL A 327 -4.99 5.41 8.04
C VAL A 327 -6.17 4.83 8.79
N GLY A 328 -6.37 3.51 8.68
CA GLY A 328 -7.55 2.86 9.26
C GLY A 328 -7.31 1.45 9.77
N ASN A 329 -8.29 0.99 10.54
CA ASN A 329 -8.26 -0.35 11.12
C ASN A 329 -9.24 -1.27 10.39
N ILE A 330 -8.78 -2.50 10.15
CA ILE A 330 -9.62 -3.60 9.69
C ILE A 330 -9.94 -4.48 10.91
N ASN A 331 -11.23 -4.71 11.15
CA ASN A 331 -11.72 -5.48 12.30
C ASN A 331 -12.03 -6.96 11.98
N GLN A 332 -12.01 -7.33 10.70
CA GLN A 332 -12.30 -8.70 10.21
C GLN A 332 -11.08 -9.26 9.50
N SER A 333 -11.03 -10.56 9.24
CA SER A 333 -9.96 -11.11 8.41
C SER A 333 -10.05 -10.55 6.97
N VAL A 334 -8.91 -10.38 6.30
CA VAL A 334 -8.84 -9.90 4.91
C VAL A 334 -9.59 -10.87 3.99
N GLU A 335 -9.43 -12.18 4.20
CA GLU A 335 -10.13 -13.21 3.44
C GLU A 335 -11.66 -13.08 3.56
N THR A 336 -12.16 -12.85 4.78
CA THR A 336 -13.58 -12.61 5.01
C THR A 336 -14.04 -11.34 4.29
N LEU A 337 -13.34 -10.22 4.45
CA LEU A 337 -13.71 -8.95 3.81
C LEU A 337 -13.72 -9.03 2.29
N VAL A 338 -12.76 -9.73 1.70
CA VAL A 338 -12.71 -9.92 0.24
C VAL A 338 -13.89 -10.77 -0.24
N LYS A 339 -14.36 -11.73 0.57
CA LYS A 339 -15.50 -12.59 0.22
C LYS A 339 -16.87 -11.95 0.47
N THR A 340 -17.01 -11.15 1.53
CA THR A 340 -18.32 -10.61 1.98
C THR A 340 -18.56 -9.16 1.60
N SER A 341 -17.52 -8.39 1.28
CA SER A 341 -17.59 -6.95 1.03
C SER A 341 -16.37 -6.48 0.21
N HIS A 342 -15.74 -5.37 0.62
CA HIS A 342 -14.57 -4.75 -0.01
C HIS A 342 -13.58 -4.23 1.04
N LEU A 343 -12.31 -4.10 0.64
CA LEU A 343 -11.21 -3.69 1.51
C LEU A 343 -11.27 -2.22 1.97
N LEU A 344 -12.15 -1.41 1.37
CA LEU A 344 -12.37 0.01 1.72
C LEU A 344 -13.58 0.21 2.66
N ALA A 345 -14.22 -0.88 3.11
CA ALA A 345 -15.37 -0.84 4.03
C ALA A 345 -15.12 -0.11 5.37
N PRO A 346 -13.87 0.01 5.89
CA PRO A 346 -13.64 0.81 7.10
C PRO A 346 -13.90 2.33 6.96
N PHE A 347 -14.07 2.86 5.75
CA PHE A 347 -14.42 4.28 5.57
C PHE A 347 -15.87 4.55 6.00
N PRO A 348 -16.20 5.78 6.42
CA PRO A 348 -17.58 6.16 6.74
C PRO A 348 -18.47 6.00 5.51
N GLU A 349 -19.73 5.61 5.71
CA GLU A 349 -20.69 5.37 4.62
C GLU A 349 -20.82 6.58 3.68
N ALA A 350 -20.81 7.80 4.22
CA ALA A 350 -20.84 9.04 3.45
C ALA A 350 -19.61 9.28 2.54
N MET A 351 -18.53 8.51 2.73
CA MET A 351 -17.30 8.57 1.93
C MET A 351 -17.11 7.32 1.05
N ILE A 352 -17.99 6.31 1.13
CA ILE A 352 -17.96 5.16 0.22
C ILE A 352 -18.48 5.61 -1.13
N ASP A 353 -17.58 6.15 -1.94
CA ASP A 353 -17.83 6.72 -3.27
C ASP A 353 -16.73 6.28 -4.23
N THR A 354 -17.10 5.69 -5.37
CA THR A 354 -16.13 5.18 -6.36
C THR A 354 -15.26 6.31 -6.90
N ALA A 355 -15.84 7.49 -7.16
CA ALA A 355 -15.11 8.65 -7.65
C ALA A 355 -14.09 9.20 -6.63
N PHE A 356 -14.37 9.05 -5.33
CA PHE A 356 -13.42 9.40 -4.26
C PHE A 356 -12.27 8.40 -4.17
N PHE A 357 -12.58 7.10 -4.09
CA PHE A 357 -11.58 6.05 -3.96
C PHE A 357 -10.69 5.91 -5.20
N ASP A 358 -11.20 6.23 -6.38
CA ASP A 358 -10.41 6.26 -7.61
C ASP A 358 -9.32 7.36 -7.61
N ARG A 359 -9.36 8.30 -6.66
CA ARG A 359 -8.28 9.30 -6.43
C ARG A 359 -7.11 8.78 -5.60
N PHE A 360 -7.18 7.56 -5.06
CA PHE A 360 -6.05 6.94 -4.37
C PHE A 360 -5.01 6.38 -5.34
N HIS A 361 -3.77 6.80 -5.18
CA HIS A 361 -2.65 6.30 -5.98
C HIS A 361 -2.29 4.87 -5.57
N ALA A 362 -2.42 4.53 -4.29
CA ALA A 362 -2.05 3.23 -3.75
C ALA A 362 -2.93 2.81 -2.57
N TYR A 363 -3.06 1.50 -2.38
CA TYR A 363 -3.54 0.86 -1.16
C TYR A 363 -2.38 0.09 -0.50
N ILE A 364 -1.92 0.53 0.67
CA ILE A 364 -0.90 -0.17 1.45
C ILE A 364 -1.58 -1.27 2.29
N PRO A 365 -1.23 -2.57 2.09
CA PRO A 365 -1.82 -3.68 2.83
C PRO A 365 -1.24 -3.75 4.25
N GLY A 366 -1.83 -2.98 5.18
CA GLY A 366 -1.34 -2.88 6.56
C GLY A 366 -1.41 -4.19 7.35
N TRP A 367 -2.05 -5.24 6.83
CA TRP A 367 -2.07 -6.60 7.40
C TRP A 367 -0.78 -7.39 7.17
N ASP A 368 0.03 -7.03 6.18
CA ASP A 368 1.34 -7.66 5.96
C ASP A 368 2.37 -7.18 7.00
N ILE A 369 2.15 -6.00 7.59
CA ILE A 369 3.05 -5.39 8.56
C ILE A 369 2.81 -6.02 9.94
N PRO A 370 3.85 -6.56 10.61
CA PRO A 370 3.67 -7.18 11.91
C PRO A 370 3.22 -6.17 12.96
N LYS A 371 2.52 -6.67 14.00
CA LYS A 371 2.23 -5.84 15.17
C LYS A 371 3.53 -5.45 15.84
N MET A 372 3.63 -4.17 16.21
CA MET A 372 4.83 -3.58 16.79
C MET A 372 5.20 -4.27 18.10
N ARG A 373 6.47 -4.66 18.20
CA ARG A 373 7.13 -5.33 19.33
C ARG A 373 8.53 -4.73 19.46
N PRO A 374 9.16 -4.77 20.65
CA PRO A 374 10.50 -4.23 20.87
C PRO A 374 11.53 -4.66 19.81
N GLU A 375 11.48 -5.93 19.38
CA GLU A 375 12.36 -6.50 18.35
C GLU A 375 12.26 -5.83 16.97
N PHE A 376 11.14 -5.16 16.64
CA PHE A 376 10.99 -4.47 15.36
C PHE A 376 11.53 -3.04 15.36
N PHE A 377 12.02 -2.53 16.48
CA PHE A 377 12.56 -1.18 16.58
C PHE A 377 14.09 -1.22 16.58
N THR A 378 14.73 -0.50 15.67
CA THR A 378 16.19 -0.50 15.56
C THR A 378 16.86 0.21 16.74
N ASN A 379 18.02 -0.29 17.15
CA ASN A 379 18.90 0.37 18.11
C ASN A 379 20.15 0.96 17.42
N SER A 380 20.27 0.73 16.12
CA SER A 380 21.45 1.06 15.31
C SER A 380 21.41 2.50 14.79
N TYR A 381 22.41 2.89 14.01
CA TYR A 381 22.42 4.19 13.36
C TYR A 381 21.35 4.30 12.27
N GLY A 382 20.69 5.46 12.21
CA GLY A 382 19.85 5.89 11.10
C GLY A 382 19.99 7.39 10.87
N LEU A 383 19.50 7.90 9.74
CA LEU A 383 19.51 9.33 9.46
C LEU A 383 18.72 10.08 10.54
N ILE A 384 19.21 11.26 10.91
CA ILE A 384 18.49 12.19 11.78
C ILE A 384 17.17 12.56 11.10
N THR A 385 16.07 12.54 11.86
CA THR A 385 14.71 12.74 11.36
C THR A 385 14.56 14.02 10.57
N ASP A 386 15.16 15.11 11.04
CA ASP A 386 15.09 16.41 10.34
C ASP A 386 15.86 16.39 9.01
N TYR A 387 17.02 15.72 8.97
CA TYR A 387 17.78 15.51 7.73
C TYR A 387 16.99 14.67 6.72
N LEU A 388 16.36 13.58 7.18
CA LEU A 388 15.48 12.75 6.35
C LEU A 388 14.28 13.58 5.83
N ALA A 389 13.68 14.42 6.67
CA ALA A 389 12.54 15.24 6.30
C ALA A 389 12.88 16.30 5.23
N GLU A 390 14.00 17.00 5.38
CA GLU A 390 14.45 17.99 4.39
C GLU A 390 14.93 17.31 3.10
N TYR A 391 15.60 16.15 3.17
CA TYR A 391 15.87 15.30 2.01
C TYR A 391 14.58 14.98 1.25
N MET A 392 13.57 14.43 1.93
CA MET A 392 12.32 14.06 1.27
C MET A 392 11.61 15.27 0.67
N ARG A 393 11.62 16.41 1.37
CA ARG A 393 11.01 17.66 0.91
C ARG A 393 11.68 18.21 -0.35
N GLU A 394 13.01 18.21 -0.40
CA GLU A 394 13.76 18.62 -1.60
C GLU A 394 13.46 17.72 -2.81
N MET A 395 13.27 16.42 -2.58
CA MET A 395 12.88 15.49 -3.66
C MET A 395 11.50 15.78 -4.25
N ARG A 396 10.60 16.50 -3.56
CA ARG A 396 9.31 16.94 -4.10
C ARG A 396 9.43 17.92 -5.26
N LYS A 397 10.60 18.56 -5.43
CA LYS A 397 10.88 19.47 -6.55
C LYS A 397 11.30 18.73 -7.82
N ARG A 398 11.63 17.44 -7.71
CA ARG A 398 12.06 16.59 -8.83
C ARG A 398 10.90 15.69 -9.27
N SER A 399 10.98 15.09 -10.45
CA SER A 399 10.00 14.12 -10.94
C SER A 399 10.72 13.00 -11.69
N PHE A 400 10.35 11.75 -11.41
CA PHE A 400 10.83 10.55 -12.11
C PHE A 400 9.66 9.80 -12.77
N SER A 401 8.57 10.50 -13.10
CA SER A 401 7.32 9.91 -13.61
C SER A 401 7.45 9.30 -15.01
N ASP A 402 8.49 9.68 -15.75
CA ASP A 402 8.85 9.21 -17.09
C ASP A 402 9.85 8.04 -17.08
N ALA A 403 10.37 7.65 -15.89
CA ALA A 403 11.36 6.57 -15.77
C ALA A 403 10.90 5.23 -16.37
N ILE A 404 9.58 4.97 -16.34
CA ILE A 404 8.97 3.77 -16.93
C ILE A 404 9.21 3.72 -18.44
N ASP A 405 9.04 4.86 -19.14
CA ASP A 405 8.94 4.90 -20.61
C ASP A 405 10.24 4.51 -21.32
N ARG A 406 11.37 4.64 -20.63
CA ARG A 406 12.67 4.16 -21.14
C ARG A 406 12.71 2.65 -21.32
N PHE A 407 12.01 1.89 -20.48
CA PHE A 407 12.22 0.45 -20.34
C PHE A 407 10.96 -0.40 -20.53
N PHE A 408 9.78 0.17 -20.22
CA PHE A 408 8.52 -0.55 -20.22
C PHE A 408 7.38 0.29 -20.81
N LYS A 409 6.32 -0.40 -21.22
CA LYS A 409 5.05 0.21 -21.62
C LYS A 409 3.92 -0.35 -20.76
N LEU A 410 3.05 0.50 -20.21
CA LEU A 410 1.90 0.04 -19.43
C LEU A 410 0.86 -0.65 -20.33
N GLY A 411 0.21 -1.69 -19.80
CA GLY A 411 -0.84 -2.44 -20.49
C GLY A 411 -2.10 -1.63 -20.79
N ASN A 412 -2.93 -2.14 -21.68
CA ASN A 412 -4.07 -1.40 -22.24
C ASN A 412 -5.26 -1.25 -21.27
N ASN A 413 -5.33 -2.08 -20.21
CA ASN A 413 -6.42 -2.03 -19.23
C ASN A 413 -6.21 -0.94 -18.15
N LEU A 414 -5.10 -0.20 -18.20
CA LEU A 414 -4.88 0.94 -17.31
C LEU A 414 -5.50 2.21 -17.90
N ASN A 415 -6.50 2.77 -17.22
CA ASN A 415 -7.02 4.08 -17.61
C ASN A 415 -6.04 5.22 -17.23
N GLN A 416 -6.34 6.45 -17.64
CA GLN A 416 -5.44 7.59 -17.37
C GLN A 416 -5.16 7.81 -15.87
N ARG A 417 -6.14 7.57 -14.99
CA ARG A 417 -5.96 7.69 -13.54
C ARG A 417 -5.09 6.58 -12.98
N ASP A 418 -5.23 5.36 -13.50
CA ASP A 418 -4.37 4.22 -13.19
C ASP A 418 -2.92 4.49 -13.60
N VAL A 419 -2.72 5.03 -14.82
CA VAL A 419 -1.39 5.42 -15.32
C VAL A 419 -0.76 6.48 -14.42
N ILE A 420 -1.50 7.53 -14.05
CA ILE A 420 -1.00 8.58 -13.14
C ILE A 420 -0.63 7.98 -11.77
N ALA A 421 -1.49 7.13 -11.22
CA ALA A 421 -1.26 6.47 -9.94
C ALA A 421 0.02 5.63 -9.94
N VAL A 422 0.20 4.79 -10.95
CA VAL A 422 1.38 3.93 -11.11
C VAL A 422 2.64 4.77 -11.31
N ARG A 423 2.62 5.77 -12.22
CA ARG A 423 3.77 6.64 -12.48
C ARG A 423 4.24 7.40 -11.24
N ARG A 424 3.30 7.96 -10.46
CA ARG A 424 3.66 8.69 -9.23
C ARG A 424 4.18 7.76 -8.14
N THR A 425 3.65 6.54 -8.05
CA THR A 425 4.15 5.53 -7.11
C THR A 425 5.58 5.11 -7.48
N VAL A 426 5.85 4.83 -8.76
CA VAL A 426 7.20 4.53 -9.27
C VAL A 426 8.14 5.70 -9.02
N SER A 427 7.73 6.93 -9.37
CA SER A 427 8.52 8.13 -9.13
C SER A 427 8.87 8.30 -7.65
N GLY A 428 7.90 8.12 -6.74
CA GLY A 428 8.13 8.17 -5.29
C GLY A 428 9.12 7.12 -4.79
N LEU A 429 8.98 5.87 -5.23
CA LEU A 429 9.91 4.79 -4.86
C LEU A 429 11.32 5.05 -5.37
N LEU A 430 11.47 5.52 -6.62
CA LEU A 430 12.77 5.87 -7.20
C LEU A 430 13.39 7.10 -6.51
N LYS A 431 12.60 8.11 -6.13
CA LYS A 431 13.11 9.26 -5.36
C LYS A 431 13.66 8.86 -4.00
N LEU A 432 13.12 7.82 -3.39
CA LEU A 432 13.60 7.28 -2.11
C LEU A 432 14.83 6.38 -2.33
N LEU A 433 14.78 5.42 -3.25
CA LEU A 433 15.83 4.42 -3.43
C LEU A 433 17.02 4.91 -4.26
N TYR A 434 16.76 5.75 -5.26
CA TYR A 434 17.72 6.26 -6.23
C TYR A 434 17.61 7.80 -6.36
N PRO A 435 17.76 8.55 -5.26
CA PRO A 435 17.55 10.01 -5.26
C PRO A 435 18.46 10.77 -6.23
N HIS A 436 19.61 10.18 -6.55
CA HIS A 436 20.64 10.68 -7.46
C HIS A 436 20.30 10.47 -8.94
N GLY A 437 19.19 9.80 -9.27
CA GLY A 437 18.73 9.62 -10.64
C GLY A 437 19.48 8.56 -11.46
N VAL A 438 20.34 7.76 -10.81
CA VAL A 438 21.04 6.63 -11.46
C VAL A 438 20.26 5.35 -11.18
N PHE A 439 19.53 4.88 -12.19
CA PHE A 439 18.78 3.64 -12.19
C PHE A 439 18.63 3.14 -13.63
N GLY A 440 18.64 1.83 -13.80
CA GLY A 440 18.39 1.14 -15.07
C GLY A 440 17.08 0.36 -15.04
N LYS A 441 16.95 -0.54 -16.01
CA LYS A 441 15.78 -1.42 -16.19
C LYS A 441 15.48 -2.27 -14.96
N GLU A 442 16.51 -2.87 -14.37
CA GLU A 442 16.40 -3.79 -13.23
C GLU A 442 16.03 -3.08 -11.93
N GLU A 443 16.35 -1.78 -11.79
CA GLU A 443 15.91 -0.97 -10.66
C GLU A 443 14.48 -0.45 -10.82
N VAL A 444 14.07 -0.13 -12.05
CA VAL A 444 12.71 0.37 -12.35
C VAL A 444 11.67 -0.74 -12.28
N ARG A 445 11.99 -1.96 -12.73
CA ARG A 445 11.04 -3.09 -12.81
C ARG A 445 10.39 -3.47 -11.47
N PRO A 446 11.13 -3.61 -10.35
CA PRO A 446 10.52 -3.90 -9.05
C PRO A 446 9.61 -2.76 -8.57
N CYS A 447 10.02 -1.49 -8.77
CA CYS A 447 9.19 -0.34 -8.44
C CYS A 447 7.89 -0.33 -9.24
N LEU A 448 7.95 -0.62 -10.54
CA LEU A 448 6.80 -0.71 -11.43
C LEU A 448 5.85 -1.84 -11.03
N THR A 449 6.38 -3.05 -10.84
CA THR A 449 5.59 -4.23 -10.46
C THR A 449 4.86 -3.99 -9.14
N TYR A 450 5.56 -3.45 -8.16
CA TYR A 450 4.97 -3.14 -6.86
C TYR A 450 3.93 -2.01 -6.95
N ALA A 451 4.18 -0.94 -7.73
CA ALA A 451 3.23 0.15 -7.96
C ALA A 451 1.92 -0.34 -8.62
N LEU A 452 2.03 -1.21 -9.62
CA LEU A 452 0.88 -1.85 -10.27
C LEU A 452 0.07 -2.68 -9.28
N GLU A 453 0.73 -3.44 -8.41
CA GLU A 453 0.07 -4.23 -7.37
C GLU A 453 -0.78 -3.35 -6.44
N LEU A 454 -0.20 -2.25 -5.94
CA LEU A 454 -0.89 -1.35 -5.00
C LEU A 454 -2.08 -0.64 -5.66
N ARG A 455 -1.95 -0.21 -6.91
CA ARG A 455 -3.04 0.45 -7.63
C ARG A 455 -4.12 -0.55 -8.06
N ARG A 456 -3.74 -1.76 -8.50
CA ARG A 456 -4.70 -2.83 -8.80
C ARG A 456 -5.57 -3.13 -7.59
N ARG A 457 -5.00 -3.16 -6.38
CA ARG A 457 -5.79 -3.40 -5.14
C ARG A 457 -6.94 -2.39 -4.96
N ILE A 458 -6.75 -1.11 -5.32
CA ILE A 458 -7.82 -0.10 -5.36
C ILE A 458 -8.87 -0.47 -6.42
N LYS A 459 -8.42 -0.75 -7.65
CA LYS A 459 -9.31 -1.07 -8.77
C LYS A 459 -10.15 -2.31 -8.55
N GLU A 460 -9.61 -3.34 -7.91
CA GLU A 460 -10.36 -4.52 -7.50
C GLU A 460 -11.49 -4.18 -6.51
N GLN A 461 -11.32 -3.15 -5.68
CA GLN A 461 -12.41 -2.70 -4.79
C GLN A 461 -13.43 -1.85 -5.54
N LEU A 462 -12.98 -1.01 -6.47
CA LEU A 462 -13.87 -0.23 -7.32
C LEU A 462 -14.74 -1.13 -8.21
N LYS A 463 -14.19 -2.24 -8.73
CA LYS A 463 -14.95 -3.29 -9.44
C LYS A 463 -16.08 -3.87 -8.59
N LYS A 464 -15.84 -4.10 -7.30
CA LYS A 464 -16.89 -4.58 -6.37
C LYS A 464 -17.95 -3.53 -6.08
N LEU A 465 -17.58 -2.26 -6.02
CA LEU A 465 -18.47 -1.15 -5.66
C LEU A 465 -19.28 -0.62 -6.85
N GLY A 466 -18.62 -0.40 -8.00
CA GLY A 466 -19.19 0.18 -9.21
C GLY A 466 -19.48 -0.83 -10.33
N GLY A 467 -19.20 -2.11 -10.12
CA GLY A 467 -19.50 -3.19 -11.07
C GLY A 467 -18.81 -3.01 -12.42
N MET A 468 -19.61 -3.02 -13.50
CA MET A 468 -19.12 -3.00 -14.90
C MET A 468 -18.35 -1.73 -15.27
N GLU A 469 -18.45 -0.62 -14.52
CA GLU A 469 -17.65 0.59 -14.79
C GLU A 469 -16.13 0.34 -14.59
N PHE A 470 -15.76 -0.64 -13.76
CA PHE A 470 -14.37 -0.88 -13.35
C PHE A 470 -13.91 -2.32 -13.66
N PHE A 471 -14.40 -2.94 -14.74
CA PHE A 471 -14.05 -4.33 -15.10
C PHE A 471 -12.59 -4.51 -15.53
N ASP A 472 -11.95 -3.45 -16.05
CA ASP A 472 -10.54 -3.42 -16.45
C ASP A 472 -9.61 -3.44 -15.23
N VAL A 473 -9.35 -4.64 -14.71
CA VAL A 473 -8.47 -4.90 -13.56
C VAL A 473 -7.23 -5.71 -13.91
N HIS A 474 -7.08 -6.14 -15.17
CA HIS A 474 -5.94 -6.91 -15.66
C HIS A 474 -4.72 -5.99 -15.88
N PHE A 475 -4.08 -5.62 -14.79
CA PHE A 475 -2.92 -4.73 -14.83
C PHE A 475 -1.69 -5.49 -15.35
N SER A 476 -1.06 -4.94 -16.38
CA SER A 476 0.14 -5.50 -17.00
C SER A 476 1.12 -4.41 -17.43
N TYR A 477 2.33 -4.83 -17.78
CA TYR A 477 3.31 -4.00 -18.48
C TYR A 477 4.09 -4.84 -19.49
N LEU A 478 4.47 -4.22 -20.60
CA LEU A 478 5.32 -4.78 -21.65
C LEU A 478 6.77 -4.36 -21.42
N ASP A 479 7.69 -5.27 -21.62
CA ASP A 479 9.11 -4.97 -21.72
C ASP A 479 9.46 -4.45 -23.13
N ASN A 480 10.06 -3.26 -23.23
CA ASN A 480 10.32 -2.64 -24.53
C ASN A 480 11.38 -3.39 -25.36
N GLU A 481 12.25 -4.18 -24.71
CA GLU A 481 13.30 -4.93 -25.40
C GLU A 481 12.83 -6.33 -25.81
N THR A 482 12.17 -7.06 -24.90
CA THR A 482 11.73 -8.44 -25.18
C THR A 482 10.33 -8.53 -25.79
N LEU A 483 9.54 -7.45 -25.69
CA LEU A 483 8.12 -7.41 -26.04
C LEU A 483 7.26 -8.42 -25.26
N GLU A 484 7.76 -8.93 -24.14
CA GLU A 484 7.02 -9.81 -23.25
C GLU A 484 6.10 -8.99 -22.34
N GLU A 485 4.85 -9.45 -22.19
CA GLU A 485 3.86 -8.83 -21.32
C GLU A 485 3.79 -9.55 -19.96
N PHE A 486 3.93 -8.77 -18.88
CA PHE A 486 3.92 -9.24 -17.50
C PHE A 486 2.65 -8.77 -16.80
N PHE A 487 1.83 -9.71 -16.33
CA PHE A 487 0.61 -9.43 -15.57
C PHE A 487 0.89 -9.38 -14.06
N VAL A 488 0.34 -8.37 -13.37
CA VAL A 488 0.56 -8.13 -11.94
C VAL A 488 -0.71 -8.45 -11.16
N ASN A 489 -0.65 -9.45 -10.27
CA ASN A 489 -1.76 -9.90 -9.45
C ASN A 489 -1.69 -9.38 -8.00
N VAL A 490 -2.81 -9.41 -7.28
CA VAL A 490 -2.88 -9.08 -5.84
C VAL A 490 -2.99 -10.36 -4.99
N PRO A 491 -2.17 -10.55 -3.94
CA PRO A 491 -2.17 -11.79 -3.15
C PRO A 491 -3.50 -12.11 -2.46
N GLU A 492 -4.27 -11.08 -2.10
CA GLU A 492 -5.51 -11.22 -1.31
C GLU A 492 -6.69 -11.76 -2.12
N GLN A 493 -6.57 -11.84 -3.45
CA GLN A 493 -7.56 -12.52 -4.27
C GLN A 493 -7.40 -14.05 -4.28
N GLY A 494 -6.49 -14.59 -3.48
CA GLY A 494 -6.29 -16.03 -3.32
C GLY A 494 -5.17 -16.51 -4.23
N GLY A 495 -4.10 -16.99 -3.59
CA GLY A 495 -2.90 -17.51 -4.25
C GLY A 495 -3.12 -18.87 -4.92
N SER A 496 -2.29 -19.11 -5.94
CA SER A 496 -2.26 -20.21 -6.91
C SER A 496 -3.59 -20.41 -7.61
N GLN A 497 -3.61 -20.13 -8.91
CA GLN A 497 -4.53 -20.66 -9.92
C GLN A 497 -5.76 -21.43 -9.36
N LEU A 498 -6.97 -20.95 -9.67
CA LEU A 498 -8.23 -21.57 -9.24
C LEU A 498 -8.28 -23.10 -9.48
N ILE A 499 -7.51 -23.58 -10.46
CA ILE A 499 -7.16 -24.97 -10.71
C ILE A 499 -5.76 -25.23 -10.13
N PRO A 500 -5.64 -26.00 -9.03
CA PRO A 500 -4.34 -26.25 -8.40
C PRO A 500 -3.43 -27.14 -9.27
N GLU A 501 -2.12 -26.95 -9.15
CA GLU A 501 -1.12 -27.88 -9.70
C GLU A 501 -1.12 -29.22 -8.93
N GLY A 502 -0.75 -30.30 -9.61
CA GLY A 502 -0.79 -31.67 -9.11
C GLY A 502 -2.08 -32.43 -9.47
N LEU A 503 -2.06 -33.74 -9.22
CA LEU A 503 -3.22 -34.60 -9.42
C LEU A 503 -4.30 -34.28 -8.38
N GLY A 504 -5.53 -34.03 -8.86
CA GLY A 504 -6.68 -33.86 -8.00
C GLY A 504 -7.11 -35.15 -7.31
N LYS A 505 -8.11 -35.08 -6.42
CA LYS A 505 -8.78 -36.28 -5.90
C LYS A 505 -9.73 -36.86 -6.95
N PRO A 506 -9.94 -38.18 -6.99
CA PRO A 506 -11.02 -38.76 -7.79
C PRO A 506 -12.36 -38.08 -7.51
N GLY A 507 -13.17 -37.86 -8.55
CA GLY A 507 -14.44 -37.16 -8.47
C GLY A 507 -14.35 -35.63 -8.50
N VAL A 508 -13.15 -35.06 -8.61
CA VAL A 508 -12.94 -33.61 -8.78
C VAL A 508 -12.76 -33.26 -10.26
N VAL A 509 -13.62 -32.39 -10.80
CA VAL A 509 -13.60 -31.99 -12.21
C VAL A 509 -13.79 -30.48 -12.32
N HIS A 510 -12.96 -29.83 -13.14
CA HIS A 510 -13.10 -28.41 -13.46
C HIS A 510 -13.71 -28.23 -14.85
N MET A 511 -14.57 -27.24 -15.01
CA MET A 511 -15.13 -26.86 -16.31
C MET A 511 -15.30 -25.36 -16.43
N VAL A 512 -15.32 -24.88 -17.68
CA VAL A 512 -15.69 -23.51 -18.02
C VAL A 512 -16.97 -23.54 -18.83
N THR A 513 -17.95 -22.74 -18.42
CA THR A 513 -19.24 -22.63 -19.10
C THR A 513 -19.93 -21.31 -18.73
N LYS A 514 -21.00 -20.95 -19.43
CA LYS A 514 -21.81 -19.77 -19.09
C LYS A 514 -22.71 -20.08 -17.89
N GLY A 515 -22.73 -19.16 -16.94
CA GLY A 515 -23.65 -19.19 -15.80
C GLY A 515 -25.01 -18.56 -16.13
N GLY A 516 -25.89 -18.53 -15.14
CA GLY A 516 -27.24 -17.94 -15.27
C GLY A 516 -27.24 -16.44 -15.62
N THR A 517 -26.13 -15.73 -15.42
CA THR A 517 -25.95 -14.32 -15.82
C THR A 517 -25.53 -14.14 -17.29
N GLY A 518 -25.25 -15.24 -18.00
CA GLY A 518 -24.72 -15.23 -19.38
C GLY A 518 -23.21 -15.03 -19.48
N GLN A 519 -22.52 -14.72 -18.37
CA GLN A 519 -21.06 -14.62 -18.31
C GLN A 519 -20.40 -16.00 -18.17
N LEU A 520 -19.21 -16.16 -18.73
CA LEU A 520 -18.39 -17.34 -18.50
C LEU A 520 -17.96 -17.41 -17.02
N GLY A 521 -17.93 -18.62 -16.50
CA GLY A 521 -17.46 -18.91 -15.15
C GLY A 521 -16.70 -20.22 -15.11
N LEU A 522 -15.74 -20.31 -14.20
CA LEU A 522 -15.12 -21.56 -13.81
C LEU A 522 -15.96 -22.23 -12.71
N TYR A 523 -16.24 -23.52 -12.90
CA TYR A 523 -16.94 -24.37 -11.96
C TYR A 523 -16.07 -25.57 -11.59
N ARG A 524 -16.26 -26.05 -10.36
CA ARG A 524 -15.63 -27.27 -9.87
C ARG A 524 -16.69 -28.20 -9.30
N PHE A 525 -16.70 -29.44 -9.77
CA PHE A 525 -17.45 -30.52 -9.15
C PHE A 525 -16.59 -31.26 -8.15
N GLU A 526 -17.18 -31.58 -7.01
CA GLU A 526 -16.59 -32.42 -5.97
C GLU A 526 -17.57 -33.56 -5.67
N THR A 527 -17.20 -34.78 -6.04
CA THR A 527 -18.07 -35.95 -5.88
C THR A 527 -17.58 -36.85 -4.75
N GLN A 528 -18.49 -37.23 -3.87
CA GLN A 528 -18.28 -38.24 -2.83
C GLN A 528 -19.10 -39.48 -3.14
N MET A 529 -18.53 -40.64 -2.80
CA MET A 529 -19.16 -41.95 -2.97
C MET A 529 -19.21 -42.68 -1.63
N THR A 530 -20.38 -43.16 -1.26
CA THR A 530 -20.61 -43.95 -0.04
C THR A 530 -21.32 -45.27 -0.39
N PRO A 531 -21.25 -46.32 0.45
CA PRO A 531 -22.07 -47.51 0.24
C PRO A 531 -23.56 -47.17 0.23
N GLY A 532 -24.34 -47.73 -0.71
CA GLY A 532 -25.78 -47.46 -0.80
C GLY A 532 -26.45 -48.07 -2.02
N ASN A 533 -27.57 -47.50 -2.47
CA ASN A 533 -28.48 -48.14 -3.44
C ASN A 533 -28.53 -47.45 -4.82
N GLY A 534 -27.44 -46.85 -5.30
CA GLY A 534 -27.38 -46.28 -6.66
C GLY A 534 -28.08 -44.93 -6.82
N LYS A 535 -28.33 -44.20 -5.73
CA LYS A 535 -28.93 -42.84 -5.77
C LYS A 535 -27.85 -41.77 -5.93
N HIS A 536 -28.22 -40.65 -6.55
CA HIS A 536 -27.40 -39.43 -6.49
C HIS A 536 -28.14 -38.32 -5.78
N SER A 537 -27.38 -37.39 -5.22
CA SER A 537 -27.86 -36.12 -4.70
C SER A 537 -26.89 -35.01 -5.10
N THR A 538 -27.43 -33.79 -5.26
CA THR A 538 -26.67 -32.63 -5.74
C THR A 538 -26.83 -31.45 -4.80
N SER A 539 -25.72 -30.78 -4.47
CA SER A 539 -25.69 -29.58 -3.64
C SER A 539 -24.87 -28.46 -4.32
N GLY A 540 -24.96 -27.23 -3.80
CA GLY A 540 -24.21 -26.06 -4.35
C GLY A 540 -24.91 -25.27 -5.46
N LEU A 541 -26.11 -25.69 -5.89
CA LEU A 541 -26.90 -25.03 -6.96
C LEU A 541 -28.18 -24.32 -6.48
N GLY A 542 -28.38 -24.20 -5.16
CA GLY A 542 -29.57 -23.58 -4.58
C GLY A 542 -30.89 -24.21 -5.05
N SER A 543 -31.88 -23.39 -5.41
CA SER A 543 -33.17 -23.79 -5.97
C SER A 543 -33.19 -23.90 -7.50
N ASN A 544 -32.05 -23.81 -8.18
CA ASN A 544 -32.00 -23.83 -9.64
C ASN A 544 -32.24 -25.26 -10.19
N THR A 545 -33.49 -25.54 -10.55
CA THR A 545 -33.91 -26.85 -11.09
C THR A 545 -33.23 -27.20 -12.42
N PRO A 546 -33.12 -26.29 -13.41
CA PRO A 546 -32.44 -26.61 -14.68
C PRO A 546 -30.98 -27.03 -14.54
N ALA A 547 -30.21 -26.38 -13.65
CA ALA A 547 -28.81 -26.75 -13.40
C ALA A 547 -28.69 -28.12 -12.71
N LYS A 548 -29.62 -28.45 -11.79
CA LYS A 548 -29.70 -29.78 -11.19
C LYS A 548 -30.04 -30.85 -12.23
N GLU A 549 -30.91 -30.53 -13.18
CA GLU A 549 -31.27 -31.43 -14.26
C GLU A 549 -30.08 -31.73 -15.18
N ALA A 550 -29.20 -30.76 -15.44
CA ALA A 550 -27.99 -31.00 -16.22
C ALA A 550 -27.04 -32.06 -15.58
N ILE A 551 -26.89 -32.02 -14.26
CA ILE A 551 -26.12 -33.04 -13.51
C ILE A 551 -26.83 -34.39 -13.55
N ARG A 552 -28.17 -34.38 -13.42
CA ARG A 552 -28.97 -35.60 -13.51
C ARG A 552 -28.83 -36.27 -14.87
N VAL A 553 -28.82 -35.52 -15.97
CA VAL A 553 -28.55 -36.04 -17.33
C VAL A 553 -27.20 -36.76 -17.37
N GLY A 554 -26.16 -36.17 -16.76
CA GLY A 554 -24.84 -36.80 -16.63
C GLY A 554 -24.88 -38.12 -15.85
N PHE A 555 -25.62 -38.15 -14.74
CA PHE A 555 -25.77 -39.34 -13.91
C PHE A 555 -26.60 -40.45 -14.59
N ASP A 556 -27.68 -40.10 -15.27
CA ASP A 556 -28.54 -41.07 -15.95
C ASP A 556 -27.82 -41.66 -17.18
N TYR A 557 -27.03 -40.86 -17.89
CA TYR A 557 -26.13 -41.38 -18.93
C TYR A 557 -25.08 -42.34 -18.36
N PHE A 558 -24.44 -41.95 -17.24
CA PHE A 558 -23.49 -42.79 -16.50
C PHE A 558 -24.09 -44.16 -16.16
N LYS A 559 -25.32 -44.20 -15.63
CA LYS A 559 -26.03 -45.46 -15.34
C LYS A 559 -26.25 -46.33 -16.57
N GLY A 560 -26.76 -45.73 -17.65
CA GLY A 560 -27.12 -46.45 -18.87
C GLY A 560 -25.91 -46.97 -19.65
N ASN A 561 -24.75 -46.33 -19.51
CA ASN A 561 -23.57 -46.60 -20.33
C ASN A 561 -22.35 -47.10 -19.54
N LEU A 562 -22.48 -47.36 -18.24
CA LEU A 562 -21.36 -47.79 -17.39
C LEU A 562 -20.61 -49.00 -17.95
N ASN A 563 -21.32 -50.00 -18.48
CA ASN A 563 -20.71 -51.21 -19.06
C ASN A 563 -19.78 -50.92 -20.26
N ARG A 564 -19.95 -49.77 -20.93
CA ARG A 564 -19.07 -49.31 -22.03
C ARG A 564 -17.80 -48.62 -21.53
N ILE A 565 -17.78 -48.23 -20.25
CA ILE A 565 -16.70 -47.50 -19.57
C ILE A 565 -15.91 -48.45 -18.64
N SER A 566 -16.60 -49.33 -17.91
CA SER A 566 -16.01 -50.34 -17.06
C SER A 566 -16.91 -51.56 -16.95
N ALA A 567 -16.41 -52.73 -17.35
CA ALA A 567 -17.17 -53.98 -17.34
C ALA A 567 -17.41 -54.56 -15.93
N THR A 568 -16.60 -54.15 -14.94
CA THR A 568 -16.64 -54.70 -13.58
C THR A 568 -17.24 -53.76 -12.54
N ALA A 569 -17.33 -52.47 -12.84
CA ALA A 569 -17.80 -51.47 -11.89
C ALA A 569 -19.33 -51.51 -11.74
N LYS A 570 -19.83 -51.39 -10.51
CA LYS A 570 -21.27 -51.42 -10.21
C LYS A 570 -21.70 -50.14 -9.50
N PHE A 571 -22.41 -49.26 -10.23
CA PHE A 571 -22.92 -48.04 -9.61
C PHE A 571 -23.99 -48.31 -8.54
N SER A 572 -24.74 -49.41 -8.66
CA SER A 572 -25.90 -49.72 -7.82
C SER A 572 -25.56 -50.00 -6.36
N GLU A 573 -24.30 -50.32 -6.06
CA GLU A 573 -23.80 -50.61 -4.71
C GLU A 573 -23.38 -49.33 -3.94
N HIS A 574 -23.51 -48.16 -4.58
CA HIS A 574 -22.99 -46.89 -4.08
C HIS A 574 -24.02 -45.76 -4.18
N GLU A 575 -23.97 -44.82 -3.24
CA GLU A 575 -24.64 -43.52 -3.32
C GLU A 575 -23.63 -42.42 -3.64
N TYR A 576 -24.07 -41.47 -4.45
CA TYR A 576 -23.24 -40.39 -4.97
C TYR A 576 -23.74 -39.05 -4.47
N HIS A 577 -22.84 -38.23 -3.95
CA HIS A 577 -23.12 -36.84 -3.62
C HIS A 577 -22.21 -35.94 -4.43
N LEU A 578 -22.77 -35.14 -5.34
CA LEU A 578 -22.02 -34.19 -6.14
C LEU A 578 -22.28 -32.77 -5.64
N HIS A 579 -21.23 -32.11 -5.18
CA HIS A 579 -21.25 -30.71 -4.79
C HIS A 579 -20.70 -29.83 -5.92
N ALA A 580 -21.49 -28.86 -6.38
CA ALA A 580 -21.06 -27.90 -7.39
C ALA A 580 -20.55 -26.61 -6.73
N VAL A 581 -19.31 -26.24 -7.03
CA VAL A 581 -18.69 -24.99 -6.58
C VAL A 581 -18.56 -24.04 -7.76
N GLU A 582 -19.06 -22.82 -7.59
CA GLU A 582 -18.88 -21.73 -8.54
C GLU A 582 -17.75 -20.81 -8.06
N LEU A 583 -16.79 -20.50 -8.94
CA LEU A 583 -15.57 -19.76 -8.56
C LEU A 583 -15.56 -18.29 -9.03
N HIS A 584 -16.53 -17.88 -9.87
CA HIS A 584 -16.59 -16.54 -10.47
C HIS A 584 -17.93 -15.78 -10.26
N ASN A 585 -18.87 -16.34 -9.49
CA ASN A 585 -20.20 -15.76 -9.24
C ASN A 585 -21.02 -15.44 -10.51
N SER A 586 -20.82 -16.21 -11.59
CA SER A 586 -21.55 -16.14 -12.85
C SER A 586 -22.99 -16.71 -12.78
N GLY A 587 -23.39 -17.30 -11.65
CA GLY A 587 -24.62 -18.04 -11.43
C GLY A 587 -24.55 -19.51 -11.86
N PRO A 588 -25.50 -20.37 -11.43
CA PRO A 588 -25.51 -21.80 -11.78
C PRO A 588 -25.64 -22.03 -13.29
N SER A 589 -24.85 -22.96 -13.83
CA SER A 589 -24.87 -23.31 -15.25
C SER A 589 -25.76 -24.53 -15.55
N THR A 590 -26.40 -24.52 -16.72
CA THR A 590 -27.22 -25.62 -17.26
C THR A 590 -26.47 -26.52 -18.24
N LYS A 591 -25.17 -26.26 -18.47
CA LYS A 591 -24.33 -26.95 -19.46
C LYS A 591 -23.19 -27.69 -18.77
N THR A 592 -23.55 -28.64 -17.90
CA THR A 592 -22.60 -29.31 -16.99
C THR A 592 -22.64 -30.84 -17.06
N SER A 593 -23.44 -31.40 -17.98
CA SER A 593 -23.72 -32.84 -18.02
C SER A 593 -22.49 -33.69 -18.34
N MET A 594 -21.61 -33.23 -19.25
CA MET A 594 -20.36 -33.92 -19.59
C MET A 594 -19.40 -34.00 -18.40
N ALA A 595 -19.20 -32.88 -17.71
CA ALA A 595 -18.37 -32.83 -16.51
C ALA A 595 -18.95 -33.69 -15.37
N ALA A 596 -20.29 -33.74 -15.23
CA ALA A 596 -20.96 -34.64 -14.27
C ALA A 596 -20.67 -36.11 -14.57
N LEU A 597 -20.80 -36.54 -15.83
CA LEU A 597 -20.46 -37.91 -16.26
C LEU A 597 -19.02 -38.28 -15.89
N ILE A 598 -18.06 -37.41 -16.22
CA ILE A 598 -16.64 -37.63 -15.91
C ILE A 598 -16.42 -37.71 -14.41
N ALA A 599 -17.07 -36.85 -13.61
CA ALA A 599 -16.95 -36.84 -12.16
C ALA A 599 -17.45 -38.16 -11.53
N PHE A 600 -18.59 -38.68 -11.98
CA PHE A 600 -19.13 -39.97 -11.51
C PHE A 600 -18.25 -41.17 -11.91
N CYS A 601 -17.71 -41.17 -13.13
CA CYS A 601 -16.77 -42.21 -13.56
C CYS A 601 -15.46 -42.14 -12.77
N SER A 602 -14.93 -40.93 -12.58
CA SER A 602 -13.69 -40.67 -11.84
C SER A 602 -13.75 -41.22 -10.41
N ILE A 603 -14.82 -40.90 -9.67
CA ILE A 603 -14.97 -41.38 -8.28
C ILE A 603 -15.20 -42.89 -8.20
N LEU A 604 -16.05 -43.46 -9.08
CA LEU A 604 -16.34 -44.91 -9.06
C LEU A 604 -15.11 -45.75 -9.42
N MET A 605 -14.27 -45.25 -10.33
CA MET A 605 -13.04 -45.93 -10.73
C MET A 605 -11.86 -45.66 -9.80
N GLY A 606 -12.00 -44.74 -8.83
CA GLY A 606 -10.91 -44.30 -7.97
C GLY A 606 -9.76 -43.63 -8.74
N LYS A 607 -10.04 -43.09 -9.93
CA LYS A 607 -9.03 -42.48 -10.83
C LYS A 607 -9.26 -40.99 -10.93
N SER A 608 -8.22 -40.21 -10.67
CA SER A 608 -8.27 -38.75 -10.86
C SER A 608 -8.33 -38.39 -12.34
N VAL A 609 -8.96 -37.25 -12.64
CA VAL A 609 -8.82 -36.62 -13.96
C VAL A 609 -7.37 -36.12 -14.10
N GLN A 610 -6.88 -36.05 -15.34
CA GLN A 610 -5.54 -35.54 -15.62
C GLN A 610 -5.29 -34.16 -14.98
N GLU A 611 -4.05 -33.94 -14.57
CA GLU A 611 -3.60 -32.71 -13.91
C GLU A 611 -3.94 -31.44 -14.73
N GLN A 612 -4.45 -30.43 -14.02
CA GLN A 612 -4.81 -29.11 -14.59
C GLN A 612 -5.74 -29.20 -15.82
N MET A 613 -6.61 -30.21 -15.89
CA MET A 613 -7.57 -30.39 -16.96
C MET A 613 -8.85 -29.58 -16.75
N VAL A 614 -9.28 -28.89 -17.81
CA VAL A 614 -10.60 -28.25 -17.93
C VAL A 614 -11.44 -29.00 -18.95
N VAL A 615 -12.64 -29.40 -18.55
CA VAL A 615 -13.63 -30.04 -19.42
C VAL A 615 -14.49 -28.97 -20.08
N LEU A 616 -14.53 -28.97 -21.41
CA LEU A 616 -15.42 -28.11 -22.20
C LEU A 616 -16.47 -28.95 -22.92
N GLY A 617 -17.61 -28.34 -23.21
CA GLY A 617 -18.72 -28.97 -23.90
C GLY A 617 -19.77 -29.56 -22.97
N ASP A 618 -20.87 -29.99 -23.57
CA ASP A 618 -22.05 -30.50 -22.88
C ASP A 618 -22.64 -31.67 -23.68
N MET A 619 -23.55 -32.44 -23.10
CA MET A 619 -24.21 -33.54 -23.79
C MET A 619 -25.71 -33.63 -23.49
N THR A 620 -26.42 -34.31 -24.38
CA THR A 620 -27.81 -34.72 -24.15
C THR A 620 -27.88 -36.10 -23.51
N LEU A 621 -29.04 -36.47 -22.96
CA LEU A 621 -29.26 -37.81 -22.39
C LEU A 621 -29.05 -38.94 -23.42
N GLY A 622 -29.26 -38.67 -24.71
CA GLY A 622 -28.98 -39.62 -25.79
C GLY A 622 -27.50 -39.76 -26.17
N GLY A 623 -26.61 -38.97 -25.55
CA GLY A 623 -25.18 -38.97 -25.82
C GLY A 623 -24.73 -38.09 -26.98
N VAL A 624 -25.60 -37.22 -27.51
CA VAL A 624 -25.20 -36.21 -28.51
C VAL A 624 -24.37 -35.14 -27.80
N VAL A 625 -23.18 -34.85 -28.34
CA VAL A 625 -22.24 -33.84 -27.83
C VAL A 625 -22.54 -32.49 -28.45
N ASN A 626 -22.68 -31.45 -27.61
CA ASN A 626 -22.92 -30.08 -28.03
C ASN A 626 -21.60 -29.29 -28.14
N PRO A 627 -21.47 -28.38 -29.12
CA PRO A 627 -20.30 -27.51 -29.23
C PRO A 627 -20.24 -26.46 -28.10
N VAL A 628 -19.04 -25.94 -27.86
CA VAL A 628 -18.75 -24.84 -26.93
C VAL A 628 -19.21 -23.51 -27.55
N GLU A 629 -20.03 -22.73 -26.84
CA GLU A 629 -20.61 -21.48 -27.37
C GLU A 629 -19.63 -20.30 -27.47
N ASP A 630 -18.54 -20.30 -26.71
CA ASP A 630 -17.49 -19.27 -26.74
C ASP A 630 -16.14 -19.92 -26.47
N LEU A 631 -15.56 -20.51 -27.53
CA LEU A 631 -14.33 -21.29 -27.40
C LEU A 631 -13.14 -20.43 -26.98
N ALA A 632 -12.98 -19.24 -27.60
CA ALA A 632 -11.88 -18.33 -27.29
C ALA A 632 -11.94 -17.83 -25.84
N GLY A 633 -13.11 -17.35 -25.39
CA GLY A 633 -13.31 -16.91 -24.01
C GLY A 633 -13.15 -18.06 -23.00
N SER A 634 -13.60 -19.27 -23.36
CA SER A 634 -13.48 -20.43 -22.48
C SER A 634 -12.03 -20.87 -22.27
N LEU A 635 -11.23 -20.87 -23.34
CA LEU A 635 -9.80 -21.17 -23.28
C LEU A 635 -9.02 -20.09 -22.53
N GLN A 636 -9.35 -18.82 -22.75
CA GLN A 636 -8.74 -17.71 -22.00
C GLN A 636 -9.01 -17.87 -20.49
N LEU A 637 -10.29 -18.05 -20.10
CA LEU A 637 -10.64 -18.22 -18.70
C LEU A 637 -10.02 -19.47 -18.07
N ALA A 638 -9.92 -20.56 -18.83
CA ALA A 638 -9.22 -21.77 -18.40
C ALA A 638 -7.74 -21.47 -18.12
N MET A 639 -7.07 -20.69 -18.98
CA MET A 639 -5.65 -20.35 -18.84
C MET A 639 -5.43 -19.48 -17.61
N ASP A 640 -6.24 -18.43 -17.45
CA ASP A 640 -6.17 -17.51 -16.32
C ASP A 640 -6.46 -18.21 -14.98
N SER A 641 -7.29 -19.24 -15.03
CA SER A 641 -7.60 -20.11 -13.89
C SER A 641 -6.54 -21.18 -13.60
N GLY A 642 -5.54 -21.34 -14.48
CA GLY A 642 -4.45 -22.32 -14.34
C GLY A 642 -4.66 -23.67 -14.99
N GLY A 643 -5.54 -23.77 -15.98
CA GLY A 643 -5.65 -24.94 -16.83
C GLY A 643 -4.41 -25.05 -17.73
N LYS A 644 -3.88 -26.27 -17.88
CA LYS A 644 -2.84 -26.61 -18.87
C LYS A 644 -3.32 -27.66 -19.87
N ARG A 645 -4.39 -28.38 -19.55
CA ARG A 645 -5.01 -29.39 -20.41
C ARG A 645 -6.47 -29.04 -20.65
N VAL A 646 -6.94 -29.25 -21.87
CA VAL A 646 -8.35 -29.00 -22.22
C VAL A 646 -8.91 -30.22 -22.92
N LEU A 647 -10.06 -30.68 -22.44
CA LEU A 647 -10.87 -31.69 -23.10
C LEU A 647 -11.92 -30.97 -23.95
N LEU A 648 -11.82 -31.10 -25.28
CA LEU A 648 -12.58 -30.30 -26.25
C LEU A 648 -13.42 -31.20 -27.16
N PRO A 649 -14.74 -30.96 -27.34
CA PRO A 649 -15.54 -31.72 -28.28
C PRO A 649 -15.09 -31.53 -29.73
N MET A 650 -15.08 -32.60 -30.53
CA MET A 650 -14.85 -32.52 -31.98
C MET A 650 -15.88 -31.63 -32.69
N ALA A 651 -17.09 -31.49 -32.11
CA ALA A 651 -18.12 -30.58 -32.60
C ALA A 651 -17.68 -29.10 -32.60
N SER A 652 -16.66 -28.72 -31.81
CA SER A 652 -16.10 -27.37 -31.75
C SER A 652 -14.88 -27.17 -32.65
N ALA A 653 -14.52 -28.14 -33.50
CA ALA A 653 -13.36 -28.04 -34.38
C ALA A 653 -13.47 -26.86 -35.38
N SER A 654 -14.69 -26.51 -35.81
CA SER A 654 -14.94 -25.36 -36.69
C SER A 654 -14.61 -24.01 -36.05
N ASP A 655 -14.61 -23.93 -34.72
CA ASP A 655 -14.43 -22.69 -33.97
C ASP A 655 -12.97 -22.46 -33.57
N ILE A 656 -12.08 -23.45 -33.79
CA ILE A 656 -10.64 -23.33 -33.50
C ILE A 656 -10.00 -22.11 -34.15
N PRO A 657 -10.29 -21.75 -35.43
CA PRO A 657 -9.72 -20.55 -36.05
C PRO A 657 -10.10 -19.24 -35.36
N THR A 658 -11.13 -19.24 -34.49
CA THR A 658 -11.52 -18.04 -33.71
C THR A 658 -10.63 -17.81 -32.50
N VAL A 659 -9.81 -18.80 -32.11
CA VAL A 659 -8.94 -18.74 -30.94
C VAL A 659 -7.58 -18.16 -31.34
N PRO A 660 -7.05 -17.15 -30.63
CA PRO A 660 -5.68 -16.68 -30.82
C PRO A 660 -4.65 -17.82 -30.70
N ALA A 661 -3.71 -17.88 -31.66
CA ALA A 661 -2.71 -18.95 -31.73
C ALA A 661 -1.85 -19.04 -30.45
N GLU A 662 -1.59 -17.90 -29.80
CA GLU A 662 -0.86 -17.81 -28.54
C GLU A 662 -1.56 -18.59 -27.43
N ILE A 663 -2.87 -18.40 -27.24
CA ILE A 663 -3.66 -19.12 -26.22
C ILE A 663 -3.72 -20.60 -26.55
N PHE A 664 -4.03 -20.93 -27.82
CA PHE A 664 -4.17 -22.32 -28.25
C PHE A 664 -2.88 -23.13 -28.05
N SER A 665 -1.72 -22.51 -28.25
CA SER A 665 -0.39 -23.15 -28.07
C SER A 665 -0.03 -23.47 -26.62
N LYS A 666 -0.69 -22.83 -25.64
CA LYS A 666 -0.41 -23.04 -24.20
C LYS A 666 -1.11 -24.27 -23.62
N PHE A 667 -2.05 -24.86 -24.37
CA PHE A 667 -2.81 -26.01 -23.91
C PHE A 667 -2.38 -27.32 -24.58
N GLN A 668 -2.35 -28.39 -23.79
CA GLN A 668 -2.45 -29.74 -24.32
C GLN A 668 -3.93 -30.08 -24.51
N ILE A 669 -4.38 -30.11 -25.77
CA ILE A 669 -5.80 -30.33 -26.11
C ILE A 669 -6.04 -31.79 -26.45
N SER A 670 -7.04 -32.38 -25.81
CA SER A 670 -7.57 -33.72 -26.13
C SER A 670 -8.95 -33.58 -26.74
N PHE A 671 -9.11 -33.96 -27.99
CA PHE A 671 -10.41 -33.94 -28.67
C PHE A 671 -11.22 -35.18 -28.34
N TYR A 672 -12.53 -35.08 -28.13
CA TYR A 672 -13.40 -36.25 -27.96
C TYR A 672 -14.59 -36.25 -28.93
N ALA A 673 -14.96 -37.43 -29.41
CA ALA A 673 -16.05 -37.61 -30.38
C ALA A 673 -17.40 -37.89 -29.71
N ASP A 674 -17.39 -38.63 -28.60
CA ASP A 674 -18.58 -39.04 -27.86
C ASP A 674 -18.32 -39.03 -26.34
N PRO A 675 -19.36 -39.13 -25.49
CA PRO A 675 -19.20 -39.05 -24.04
C PRO A 675 -18.36 -40.16 -23.40
N VAL A 676 -18.34 -41.37 -23.98
CA VAL A 676 -17.52 -42.48 -23.48
C VAL A 676 -16.04 -42.21 -23.77
N ASP A 677 -15.74 -41.76 -24.99
CA ASP A 677 -14.40 -41.31 -25.38
C ASP A 677 -13.90 -40.13 -24.51
N ALA A 678 -14.78 -39.19 -24.14
CA ALA A 678 -14.47 -38.10 -23.21
C ALA A 678 -13.99 -38.62 -21.85
N VAL A 679 -14.63 -39.65 -21.29
CA VAL A 679 -14.24 -40.26 -20.01
C VAL A 679 -12.87 -40.92 -20.10
N TYR A 680 -12.61 -41.73 -21.13
CA TYR A 680 -11.32 -42.38 -21.31
C TYR A 680 -10.18 -41.37 -21.42
N LYS A 681 -10.39 -40.31 -22.22
CA LYS A 681 -9.43 -39.21 -22.37
C LYS A 681 -9.25 -38.43 -21.08
N ALA A 682 -10.32 -38.10 -20.35
CA ALA A 682 -10.23 -37.38 -19.08
C ALA A 682 -9.42 -38.14 -18.02
N LEU A 683 -9.57 -39.47 -17.95
CA LEU A 683 -8.91 -40.32 -16.96
C LEU A 683 -7.52 -40.83 -17.41
N GLY A 684 -7.12 -40.55 -18.66
CA GLY A 684 -5.83 -41.00 -19.20
C GLY A 684 -5.74 -42.52 -19.34
N VAL A 685 -6.85 -43.20 -19.63
CA VAL A 685 -6.93 -44.64 -19.80
C VAL A 685 -7.14 -44.94 -21.29
N HIS A 686 -6.21 -45.68 -21.89
CA HIS A 686 -6.31 -46.18 -23.27
C HIS A 686 -6.88 -47.59 -23.31
#